data_AF-A0A8I2YN76-F1
#
_entry.id   AF-A0A8I2YN76-F1
#
_cell.length_a   1.000
_cell.length_b   1.000
_cell.length_c   1.000
_cell.angle_alpha   90.00
_cell.angle_beta   90.00
_cell.angle_gamma   90.00
#
_symmetry.space_group_name_H-M   'P 1'
#
loop_
_entity.id
_entity.type
_entity.pdbx_description
1 polymer ?
#
loop_
_entity_poly.entity_id
_entity_poly.type
_entity_poly.pdbx_seq_one_letter_code
_entity_poly.pdbx_strand_id
1 'polypeptide(L)'
;MDVQERSPPIELESGNKTRAVAFSANGEYLVSGDEKKVRVWRVEDGKQMATMTAGLVNCLAVSKDGRLIAAGTFSGEMVVWDTLRAYKKVFALEDHYVIGLDFSPGDSPTQLLTASFKCTATIWDIVNGERALTLRHDEEIVAAKYSPQGDRIAVATDKFIRVYDTDGGRLLVDIRAEVTPWYNTGLLWSNDRRFFIVSENKIKQIDVSTGSTVSEWPVPDSDASTCIALQQHGEFLAYSANRTVTIWDTYDTHTQLDLIQHSQIIRSIAISRDDRFLAIAGERGKFTIRRLPRSLIDLIPLSRLHPTFEEPDIQIDDAALQSWKQGQLANAEALLTAAAMHTSLNASHHILASRALIRTRLGDWDAAIVDAKESIKIQPSVIGYIAKGVAHVGKGEKQEGYRACDIAFERYHSNHVSFLLLIKAVIVFMAGEHDDAISRLDDLIATVRSNSICYVVQAKMYLLLGNMYMTHNNYEDAIRSFEHALAKVRRHTSLPLLAVSLISGWIFDTLDITIRQCLCEAMFAAGRTKDAGESLLKLVNIVEKEVYMIGPTTEWIYDFMQRCLSTPERDGDVASNTTQYGNPPMPHSIPNSSTHTPILREWTKAKLTPNAWQDVLVASAGFLIPRFDIYKTVCEHLEAADRVLDATECIHQMVSESTVGAHMQDEQAKWVADFKLRCAEKLEHLGDTAMTTRDYDEAISKYSAALTLDPEVPQGLFIKRSKAYIAGGVCEQALNDADEVIMLDPSSPWGYERKHAALHKAGSYDDAIGTFKTMLSKMSESRDLDIRACCQQYVDPAETREAIREAIQNAIRALPRVLINTDSGCLLGKSKQALSFESLPVYKELISSMTTHIDHGHIEQEVTDHYRYATFSHTWKITSLCSKKSYGSWCTTSRSIPLMTSSKCSARLCGTPGSIGHGAIHVVSTKVIMSCSRRL
;
A
#
# COMPACT_ATOMS: atom_id res chain seq x y z
N MET A 1 -24.40 8.27 26.78
CA MET A 1 -25.69 8.60 27.40
C MET A 1 -26.74 7.96 26.52
N ASP A 2 -27.46 6.95 27.02
CA ASP A 2 -28.88 6.79 26.70
C ASP A 2 -29.54 5.90 27.76
N VAL A 3 -30.29 6.55 28.64
CA VAL A 3 -31.07 5.98 29.76
C VAL A 3 -32.55 5.85 29.34
N GLN A 4 -32.86 5.85 28.05
CA GLN A 4 -34.24 5.89 27.57
C GLN A 4 -34.57 4.70 26.67
N GLU A 5 -34.99 3.60 27.29
CA GLU A 5 -36.09 2.72 26.85
C GLU A 5 -36.21 1.48 27.76
N ARG A 6 -36.36 1.68 29.08
CA ARG A 6 -36.90 0.62 29.94
C ARG A 6 -38.41 0.77 29.97
N SER A 7 -39.11 0.16 29.00
CA SER A 7 -40.55 -0.07 29.13
C SER A 7 -40.81 -0.73 30.49
N PRO A 8 -41.79 -0.27 31.29
CA PRO A 8 -42.05 -0.85 32.60
C PRO A 8 -42.33 -2.35 32.48
N PRO A 9 -41.89 -3.18 33.44
CA PRO A 9 -42.15 -4.61 33.41
C PRO A 9 -43.67 -4.85 33.43
N ILE A 10 -44.13 -5.83 32.66
CA ILE A 10 -45.52 -6.27 32.68
C ILE A 10 -45.69 -7.12 33.93
N GLU A 11 -46.42 -6.60 34.92
CA GLU A 11 -46.74 -7.34 36.14
C GLU A 11 -48.00 -8.17 35.94
N LEU A 12 -47.90 -9.46 36.24
CA LEU A 12 -49.00 -10.42 36.13
C LEU A 12 -49.24 -11.10 37.48
N GLU A 13 -50.51 -11.36 37.80
CA GLU A 13 -50.92 -12.00 39.04
C GLU A 13 -51.82 -13.21 38.78
N SER A 14 -51.41 -14.38 39.30
CA SER A 14 -52.19 -15.62 39.24
C SER A 14 -53.05 -15.85 40.50
N GLY A 15 -52.75 -15.13 41.59
CA GLY A 15 -53.43 -15.23 42.89
C GLY A 15 -53.04 -16.43 43.77
N ASN A 16 -52.30 -17.41 43.23
CA ASN A 16 -51.81 -18.61 43.96
C ASN A 16 -50.31 -18.80 43.71
N LYS A 17 -49.66 -19.72 44.44
CA LYS A 17 -48.23 -19.98 44.26
C LYS A 17 -47.92 -20.48 42.85
N THR A 18 -47.23 -19.67 42.04
CA THR A 18 -46.76 -20.06 40.70
C THR A 18 -45.41 -20.79 40.84
N ARG A 19 -45.36 -22.03 40.37
CA ARG A 19 -44.17 -22.89 40.51
C ARG A 19 -43.35 -23.03 39.24
N ALA A 20 -43.98 -22.89 38.07
CA ALA A 20 -43.32 -23.01 36.78
C ALA A 20 -43.86 -21.97 35.80
N VAL A 21 -42.98 -21.45 34.95
CA VAL A 21 -43.32 -20.65 33.78
C VAL A 21 -42.57 -21.13 32.55
N ALA A 22 -43.19 -21.00 31.37
CA ALA A 22 -42.56 -21.36 30.09
C ALA A 22 -43.11 -20.46 28.97
N PHE A 23 -42.24 -19.96 28.11
CA PHE A 23 -42.63 -19.19 26.92
C PHE A 23 -43.02 -20.11 25.77
N SER A 24 -43.90 -19.61 24.90
CA SER A 24 -44.06 -20.15 23.56
C SER A 24 -42.80 -19.91 22.73
N ALA A 25 -42.54 -20.79 21.76
CA ALA A 25 -41.36 -20.68 20.93
C ALA A 25 -41.33 -19.41 20.06
N ASN A 26 -42.49 -18.83 19.76
CA ASN A 26 -42.62 -17.56 19.04
C ASN A 26 -42.67 -16.32 19.96
N GLY A 27 -42.57 -16.50 21.29
CA GLY A 27 -42.59 -15.42 22.27
C GLY A 27 -43.94 -14.69 22.42
N GLU A 28 -45.00 -15.15 21.74
CA GLU A 28 -46.32 -14.51 21.75
C GLU A 28 -47.11 -14.74 23.04
N TYR A 29 -46.91 -15.90 23.68
CA TYR A 29 -47.62 -16.25 24.91
C TYR A 29 -46.70 -16.90 25.95
N LEU A 30 -47.06 -16.68 27.23
CA LEU A 30 -46.41 -17.27 28.39
C LEU A 30 -47.39 -18.22 29.07
N VAL A 31 -46.93 -19.38 29.50
CA VAL A 31 -47.70 -20.35 30.28
C VAL A 31 -47.21 -20.32 31.72
N SER A 32 -48.13 -20.26 32.68
CA SER A 32 -47.83 -20.31 34.12
C SER A 32 -48.60 -21.43 34.80
N GLY A 33 -47.94 -22.19 35.67
CA GLY A 33 -48.53 -23.27 36.45
C GLY A 33 -48.66 -22.91 37.92
N ASP A 34 -49.87 -23.04 38.48
CA ASP A 34 -50.14 -22.90 39.91
C ASP A 34 -50.64 -24.22 40.53
N GLU A 35 -51.20 -24.16 41.74
CA GLU A 35 -51.66 -25.33 42.47
C GLU A 35 -52.78 -26.15 41.80
N LYS A 36 -53.58 -25.55 40.91
CA LYS A 36 -54.74 -26.23 40.30
C LYS A 36 -54.97 -25.89 38.82
N LYS A 37 -54.23 -24.93 38.29
CA LYS A 37 -54.49 -24.28 37.01
C LYS A 37 -53.20 -24.05 36.26
N VAL A 38 -53.28 -24.32 34.97
CA VAL A 38 -52.33 -23.81 33.97
C VAL A 38 -53.02 -22.61 33.30
N ARG A 39 -52.37 -21.45 33.31
CA ARG A 39 -52.88 -20.24 32.66
C ARG A 39 -51.98 -19.87 31.49
N VAL A 40 -52.60 -19.37 30.42
CA VAL A 40 -51.92 -18.87 29.23
C VAL A 40 -52.13 -17.36 29.16
N TRP A 41 -51.05 -16.62 28.98
CA TRP A 41 -51.00 -15.16 28.99
C TRP A 41 -50.44 -14.67 27.68
N ARG A 42 -51.05 -13.66 27.07
CA ARG A 42 -50.45 -12.97 25.93
C ARG A 42 -49.33 -12.06 26.45
N VAL A 43 -48.16 -12.14 25.83
CA VAL A 43 -46.97 -11.41 26.27
C VAL A 43 -47.09 -9.92 25.99
N GLU A 44 -47.70 -9.52 24.87
CA GLU A 44 -47.79 -8.11 24.44
C GLU A 44 -48.57 -7.21 25.41
N ASP A 45 -49.71 -7.69 25.91
CA ASP A 45 -50.65 -6.90 26.72
C ASP A 45 -50.89 -7.48 28.12
N GLY A 46 -50.24 -8.60 28.44
CA GLY A 46 -50.39 -9.29 29.72
C GLY A 46 -51.77 -9.92 29.95
N LYS A 47 -52.63 -10.03 28.93
CA LYS A 47 -53.98 -10.55 29.13
C LYS A 47 -54.00 -12.06 29.24
N GLN A 48 -54.80 -12.58 30.18
CA GLN A 48 -55.05 -14.00 30.31
C GLN A 48 -55.92 -14.48 29.13
N MET A 49 -55.38 -15.38 28.31
CA MET A 49 -56.05 -15.94 27.13
C MET A 49 -56.85 -17.20 27.47
N ALA A 50 -56.30 -18.07 28.32
CA ALA A 50 -56.91 -19.36 28.64
C ALA A 50 -56.56 -19.83 30.06
N THR A 51 -57.37 -20.74 30.58
CA THR A 51 -57.14 -21.45 31.85
C THR A 51 -57.51 -22.91 31.68
N MET A 52 -56.57 -23.81 31.94
CA MET A 52 -56.77 -25.25 31.96
C MET A 52 -56.66 -25.76 33.40
N THR A 53 -57.50 -26.71 33.77
CA THR A 53 -57.44 -27.38 35.08
C THR A 53 -56.45 -28.54 35.06
N ALA A 54 -55.54 -28.53 36.02
CA ALA A 54 -54.53 -29.57 36.26
C ALA A 54 -54.37 -29.80 37.78
N GLY A 55 -53.67 -30.86 38.19
CA GLY A 55 -53.20 -31.00 39.58
C GLY A 55 -52.15 -29.95 39.95
N LEU A 56 -51.49 -30.13 41.10
CA LEU A 56 -50.41 -29.27 41.59
C LEU A 56 -49.26 -29.23 40.57
N VAL A 57 -49.18 -28.17 39.75
CA VAL A 57 -48.21 -28.09 38.64
C VAL A 57 -46.81 -27.89 39.20
N ASN A 58 -45.90 -28.77 38.82
CA ASN A 58 -44.50 -28.74 39.26
C ASN A 58 -43.57 -28.29 38.13
N CYS A 59 -43.82 -28.73 36.90
CA CYS A 59 -43.03 -28.35 35.73
C CYS A 59 -43.94 -28.10 34.51
N LEU A 60 -43.47 -27.28 33.59
CA LEU A 60 -44.14 -26.93 32.34
C LEU A 60 -43.15 -27.01 31.18
N ALA A 61 -43.66 -27.38 30.01
CA ALA A 61 -42.95 -27.27 28.75
C ALA A 61 -43.92 -26.86 27.64
N VAL A 62 -43.40 -26.16 26.63
CA VAL A 62 -44.14 -25.79 25.42
C VAL A 62 -43.35 -26.32 24.22
N SER A 63 -44.04 -26.89 23.24
CA SER A 63 -43.40 -27.40 22.03
C SER A 63 -42.81 -26.29 21.15
N LYS A 64 -41.84 -26.65 20.30
CA LYS A 64 -41.15 -25.71 19.40
C LYS A 64 -42.07 -24.99 18.41
N ASP A 65 -43.18 -25.61 18.02
CA ASP A 65 -44.18 -25.00 17.15
C ASP A 65 -45.21 -24.15 17.93
N GLY A 66 -45.13 -24.11 19.27
CA GLY A 66 -46.11 -23.45 20.13
C GLY A 66 -47.49 -24.12 20.12
N ARG A 67 -47.59 -25.35 19.64
CA ARG A 67 -48.86 -26.06 19.53
C ARG A 67 -49.24 -26.84 20.79
N LEU A 68 -48.28 -27.46 21.45
CA LEU A 68 -48.51 -28.34 22.58
C LEU A 68 -47.98 -27.70 23.86
N ILE A 69 -48.81 -27.74 24.91
CA ILE A 69 -48.45 -27.33 26.27
C ILE A 69 -48.48 -28.60 27.12
N ALA A 70 -47.39 -28.93 27.80
CA ALA A 70 -47.32 -30.04 28.74
C ALA A 70 -47.17 -29.52 30.17
N ALA A 71 -47.91 -30.12 31.11
CA ALA A 71 -47.75 -29.90 32.54
C ALA A 71 -47.53 -31.21 33.26
N GLY A 72 -46.53 -31.23 34.14
CA GLY A 72 -46.25 -32.32 35.06
C GLY A 72 -46.71 -31.92 36.45
N THR A 73 -47.52 -32.76 37.08
CA THR A 73 -48.09 -32.48 38.39
C THR A 73 -47.40 -33.29 39.49
N PHE A 74 -47.44 -32.77 40.71
CA PHE A 74 -46.94 -33.46 41.89
C PHE A 74 -47.78 -34.70 42.23
N SER A 75 -49.03 -34.80 41.77
CA SER A 75 -49.85 -36.01 41.92
C SER A 75 -49.45 -37.15 40.97
N GLY A 76 -48.45 -36.94 40.11
CA GLY A 76 -47.99 -37.92 39.14
C GLY A 76 -48.79 -37.96 37.85
N GLU A 77 -49.64 -36.96 37.63
CA GLU A 77 -50.33 -36.77 36.35
C GLU A 77 -49.47 -35.91 35.42
N MET A 78 -49.25 -36.37 34.19
CA MET A 78 -48.78 -35.54 33.09
C MET A 78 -49.96 -35.26 32.16
N VAL A 79 -50.17 -34.00 31.79
CA VAL A 79 -51.25 -33.59 30.89
C VAL A 79 -50.70 -32.71 29.77
N VAL A 80 -51.09 -33.02 28.54
CA VAL A 80 -50.75 -32.25 27.33
C VAL A 80 -52.01 -31.68 26.69
N TRP A 81 -51.98 -30.39 26.37
CA TRP A 81 -53.05 -29.68 25.68
C TRP A 81 -52.60 -29.21 24.30
N ASP A 82 -53.52 -29.23 23.33
CA ASP A 82 -53.31 -28.69 21.98
C ASP A 82 -53.94 -27.30 21.86
N THR A 83 -53.11 -26.28 21.62
CA THR A 83 -53.52 -24.87 21.51
C THR A 83 -54.41 -24.62 20.30
N LEU A 84 -54.20 -25.35 19.17
CA LEU A 84 -55.04 -25.22 17.97
C LEU A 84 -56.43 -25.84 18.17
N ARG A 85 -56.54 -26.82 19.07
CA ARG A 85 -57.82 -27.47 19.42
C ARG A 85 -58.50 -26.83 20.63
N ALA A 86 -58.37 -25.51 20.77
CA ALA A 86 -58.93 -24.73 21.88
C ALA A 86 -58.53 -25.26 23.27
N TYR A 87 -57.25 -25.61 23.43
CA TYR A 87 -56.67 -26.14 24.68
C TYR A 87 -57.36 -27.42 25.17
N LYS A 88 -57.78 -28.30 24.25
CA LYS A 88 -58.27 -29.64 24.62
C LYS A 88 -57.12 -30.52 25.08
N LYS A 89 -57.38 -31.34 26.11
CA LYS A 89 -56.47 -32.41 26.54
C LYS A 89 -56.32 -33.41 25.39
N VAL A 90 -55.11 -33.59 24.89
CA VAL A 90 -54.79 -34.54 23.82
C VAL A 90 -54.04 -35.76 24.34
N PHE A 91 -53.35 -35.61 25.47
CA PHE A 91 -52.64 -36.71 26.11
C PHE A 91 -52.68 -36.51 27.62
N ALA A 92 -52.91 -37.59 28.36
CA ALA A 92 -52.84 -37.58 29.81
C ALA A 92 -52.34 -38.95 30.27
N LEU A 93 -51.43 -38.93 31.23
CA LEU A 93 -50.89 -40.14 31.84
C LEU A 93 -50.83 -39.99 33.34
N GLU A 94 -51.24 -41.04 34.03
CA GLU A 94 -51.02 -41.24 35.45
C GLU A 94 -49.79 -42.12 35.60
N ASP A 95 -48.60 -41.51 35.65
CA ASP A 95 -47.43 -42.29 36.06
C ASP A 95 -46.30 -41.41 36.60
N HIS A 96 -46.16 -41.51 37.93
CA HIS A 96 -45.02 -41.10 38.75
C HIS A 96 -44.76 -39.57 38.84
N TYR A 97 -44.22 -39.14 39.98
CA TYR A 97 -43.97 -37.75 40.34
C TYR A 97 -43.08 -37.05 39.30
N VAL A 98 -43.69 -36.29 38.39
CA VAL A 98 -42.99 -35.62 37.28
C VAL A 98 -42.29 -34.37 37.80
N ILE A 99 -40.97 -34.41 37.76
CA ILE A 99 -40.11 -33.32 38.22
C ILE A 99 -39.56 -32.49 37.06
N GLY A 100 -39.47 -33.05 35.86
CA GLY A 100 -39.01 -32.34 34.66
C GLY A 100 -39.74 -32.77 33.39
N LEU A 101 -39.88 -31.81 32.47
CA LEU A 101 -40.47 -31.98 31.15
C LEU A 101 -39.63 -31.25 30.10
N ASP A 102 -39.52 -31.86 28.92
CA ASP A 102 -38.89 -31.24 27.76
C ASP A 102 -39.42 -31.85 26.44
N PHE A 103 -39.79 -31.02 25.48
CA PHE A 103 -40.22 -31.49 24.16
C PHE A 103 -39.01 -31.73 23.25
N SER A 104 -39.12 -32.68 22.31
CA SER A 104 -38.09 -32.81 21.27
C SER A 104 -38.02 -31.53 20.40
N PRO A 105 -36.82 -31.09 19.99
CA PRO A 105 -36.62 -29.83 19.25
C PRO A 105 -36.89 -29.94 17.73
N GLY A 106 -37.45 -31.07 17.26
CA GLY A 106 -37.82 -31.27 15.86
C GLY A 106 -39.00 -30.41 15.40
N ASP A 107 -39.21 -30.34 14.08
CA ASP A 107 -40.28 -29.52 13.49
C ASP A 107 -41.69 -30.10 13.70
N SER A 108 -41.79 -31.36 14.12
CA SER A 108 -43.00 -31.93 14.68
C SER A 108 -42.73 -32.42 16.12
N PRO A 109 -43.46 -31.91 17.13
CA PRO A 109 -43.28 -32.33 18.52
C PRO A 109 -43.99 -33.66 18.75
N THR A 110 -43.42 -34.75 18.22
CA THR A 110 -43.96 -36.10 18.39
C THR A 110 -43.53 -36.72 19.72
N GLN A 111 -42.46 -36.22 20.33
CA GLN A 111 -41.87 -36.81 21.53
C GLN A 111 -41.77 -35.83 22.71
N LEU A 112 -42.03 -36.36 23.91
CA LEU A 112 -41.94 -35.65 25.18
C LEU A 112 -41.07 -36.44 26.15
N LEU A 113 -40.02 -35.80 26.67
CA LEU A 113 -39.18 -36.34 27.73
C LEU A 113 -39.76 -35.97 29.08
N THR A 114 -39.87 -36.97 29.95
CA THR A 114 -40.28 -36.83 31.35
C THR A 114 -39.15 -37.28 32.25
N ALA A 115 -38.87 -36.49 33.29
CA ALA A 115 -38.02 -36.89 34.41
C ALA A 115 -38.89 -37.15 35.63
N SER A 116 -38.71 -38.30 36.27
CA SER A 116 -39.47 -38.74 37.44
C SER A 116 -38.59 -38.82 38.67
N PHE A 117 -39.17 -38.50 39.83
CA PHE A 117 -38.51 -38.70 41.13
C PHE A 117 -38.27 -40.20 41.44
N LYS A 118 -38.91 -41.12 40.72
CA LYS A 118 -38.67 -42.58 40.86
C LYS A 118 -37.47 -43.09 40.04
N CYS A 119 -36.47 -42.23 39.85
CA CYS A 119 -35.22 -42.55 39.14
C CYS A 119 -35.41 -43.02 37.68
N THR A 120 -36.44 -42.53 36.99
CA THR A 120 -36.70 -42.87 35.58
C THR A 120 -36.84 -41.63 34.71
N ALA A 121 -36.17 -41.62 33.57
CA ALA A 121 -36.40 -40.67 32.48
C ALA A 121 -37.07 -41.40 31.30
N THR A 122 -38.25 -40.96 30.87
CA THR A 122 -39.04 -41.66 29.85
C THR A 122 -39.38 -40.71 28.69
N ILE A 123 -39.15 -41.19 27.46
CA ILE A 123 -39.62 -40.56 26.22
C ILE A 123 -40.98 -41.14 25.87
N TRP A 124 -41.93 -40.26 25.61
CA TRP A 124 -43.29 -40.58 25.22
C TRP A 124 -43.55 -40.13 23.80
N ASP A 125 -44.13 -41.01 22.99
CA ASP A 125 -44.74 -40.61 21.73
C ASP A 125 -46.14 -40.05 22.02
N ILE A 126 -46.34 -38.76 21.78
CA ILE A 126 -47.59 -38.05 22.08
C ILE A 126 -48.68 -38.41 21.07
N VAL A 127 -48.31 -38.80 19.85
CA VAL A 127 -49.26 -39.13 18.77
C VAL A 127 -49.87 -40.49 19.02
N ASN A 128 -49.03 -41.48 19.34
CA ASN A 128 -49.44 -42.86 19.55
C ASN A 128 -49.78 -43.15 21.03
N GLY A 129 -49.32 -42.31 21.95
CA GLY A 129 -49.52 -42.46 23.38
C GLY A 129 -48.68 -43.57 24.02
N GLU A 130 -47.60 -43.98 23.36
CA GLU A 130 -46.74 -45.10 23.77
C GLU A 130 -45.44 -44.63 24.42
N ARG A 131 -44.83 -45.52 25.23
CA ARG A 131 -43.49 -45.31 25.80
C ARG A 131 -42.47 -45.66 24.72
N ALA A 132 -41.82 -44.66 24.15
CA ALA A 132 -40.78 -44.87 23.15
C ALA A 132 -39.48 -45.39 23.78
N LEU A 133 -39.07 -44.83 24.93
CA LEU A 133 -37.84 -45.21 25.61
C LEU A 133 -37.93 -44.94 27.11
N THR A 134 -37.39 -45.82 27.95
CA THR A 134 -37.27 -45.59 29.40
C THR A 134 -35.83 -45.83 29.84
N LEU A 135 -35.22 -44.79 30.39
CA LEU A 135 -33.89 -44.78 30.99
C LEU A 135 -34.04 -44.92 32.50
N ARG A 136 -33.44 -45.95 33.09
CA ARG A 136 -33.46 -46.20 34.53
C ARG A 136 -32.14 -45.77 35.15
N HIS A 137 -32.22 -45.12 36.29
CA HIS A 137 -31.09 -44.66 37.07
C HIS A 137 -31.16 -45.22 38.48
N ASP A 138 -30.00 -45.41 39.10
CA ASP A 138 -29.89 -45.86 40.50
C ASP A 138 -30.02 -44.69 41.48
N GLU A 139 -29.72 -43.47 41.03
CA GLU A 139 -29.82 -42.24 41.82
C GLU A 139 -31.07 -41.41 41.44
N GLU A 140 -31.49 -40.53 42.36
CA GLU A 140 -32.59 -39.59 42.12
C GLU A 140 -32.24 -38.64 40.97
N ILE A 141 -33.13 -38.54 39.99
CA ILE A 141 -32.99 -37.62 38.87
C ILE A 141 -33.34 -36.21 39.37
N VAL A 142 -32.54 -35.22 38.98
CA VAL A 142 -32.75 -33.80 39.28
C VAL A 142 -33.32 -33.08 38.06
N ALA A 143 -32.84 -33.42 36.85
CA ALA A 143 -33.30 -32.85 35.60
C ALA A 143 -33.06 -33.80 34.42
N ALA A 144 -33.88 -33.69 33.38
CA ALA A 144 -33.60 -34.31 32.08
C ALA A 144 -33.97 -33.35 30.94
N LYS A 145 -33.10 -33.22 29.94
CA LYS A 145 -33.25 -32.28 28.82
C LYS A 145 -32.77 -32.86 27.51
N TYR A 146 -33.49 -32.58 26.42
CA TYR A 146 -33.03 -32.86 25.07
C TYR A 146 -31.88 -31.92 24.69
N SER A 147 -30.94 -32.42 23.88
CA SER A 147 -29.99 -31.57 23.19
C SER A 147 -30.73 -30.64 22.22
N PRO A 148 -30.18 -29.46 21.88
CA PRO A 148 -30.83 -28.54 20.93
C PRO A 148 -31.05 -29.16 19.54
N GLN A 149 -30.23 -30.14 19.17
CA GLN A 149 -30.35 -30.88 17.91
C GLN A 149 -31.33 -32.06 17.99
N GLY A 150 -31.72 -32.47 19.19
CA GLY A 150 -32.65 -33.58 19.43
C GLY A 150 -32.04 -34.96 19.24
N ASP A 151 -30.71 -35.05 19.08
CA ASP A 151 -29.95 -36.30 18.93
C ASP A 151 -29.52 -36.93 20.26
N ARG A 152 -29.62 -36.19 21.37
CA ARG A 152 -29.12 -36.62 22.68
C ARG A 152 -30.06 -36.21 23.81
N ILE A 153 -29.98 -36.93 24.92
CA ILE A 153 -30.66 -36.61 26.16
C ILE A 153 -29.64 -36.54 27.28
N ALA A 154 -29.65 -35.46 28.05
CA ALA A 154 -28.90 -35.36 29.28
C ALA A 154 -29.83 -35.63 30.46
N VAL A 155 -29.42 -36.55 31.33
CA VAL A 155 -30.07 -36.83 32.61
C VAL A 155 -29.08 -36.49 33.71
N ALA A 156 -29.42 -35.49 34.54
CA ALA A 156 -28.65 -35.11 35.71
C ALA A 156 -29.23 -35.77 36.96
N THR A 157 -28.38 -36.39 37.75
CA THR A 157 -28.62 -36.85 39.12
C THR A 157 -27.87 -35.95 40.11
N ASP A 158 -27.94 -36.28 41.40
CA ASP A 158 -27.17 -35.61 42.46
C ASP A 158 -25.65 -35.60 42.20
N LYS A 159 -25.12 -36.65 41.55
CA LYS A 159 -23.69 -36.90 41.38
C LYS A 159 -23.20 -37.00 39.95
N PHE A 160 -24.09 -37.32 39.02
CA PHE A 160 -23.72 -37.67 37.66
C PHE A 160 -24.59 -36.95 36.63
N ILE A 161 -23.99 -36.64 35.49
CA ILE A 161 -24.71 -36.22 34.29
C ILE A 161 -24.43 -37.27 33.24
N ARG A 162 -25.47 -38.01 32.87
CA ARG A 162 -25.41 -39.07 31.88
C ARG A 162 -26.06 -38.62 30.60
N VAL A 163 -25.33 -38.73 29.49
CA VAL A 163 -25.79 -38.36 28.16
C VAL A 163 -26.10 -39.61 27.37
N TYR A 164 -27.31 -39.70 26.84
CA TYR A 164 -27.80 -40.83 26.07
C TYR A 164 -28.09 -40.42 24.62
N ASP A 165 -28.01 -41.38 23.73
CA ASP A 165 -28.55 -41.29 22.36
C ASP A 165 -30.08 -41.39 22.37
N THR A 166 -30.77 -40.61 21.55
CA THR A 166 -32.24 -40.58 21.49
C THR A 166 -32.84 -41.80 20.81
N ASP A 167 -32.17 -42.34 19.79
CA ASP A 167 -32.74 -43.38 18.92
C ASP A 167 -32.72 -44.78 19.56
N GLY A 168 -31.80 -45.00 20.51
CA GLY A 168 -31.64 -46.30 21.17
C GLY A 168 -31.41 -46.26 22.68
N GLY A 169 -31.31 -45.08 23.30
CA GLY A 169 -31.07 -44.95 24.74
C GLY A 169 -29.70 -45.45 25.19
N ARG A 170 -28.73 -45.49 24.27
CA ARG A 170 -27.36 -45.90 24.60
C ARG A 170 -26.68 -44.81 25.40
N LEU A 171 -26.04 -45.16 26.52
CA LEU A 171 -25.17 -44.25 27.26
C LEU A 171 -23.96 -43.87 26.38
N LEU A 172 -23.81 -42.58 26.12
CA LEU A 172 -22.72 -42.00 25.34
C LEU A 172 -21.62 -41.47 26.26
N VAL A 173 -21.98 -40.75 27.31
CA VAL A 173 -21.05 -40.07 28.23
C VAL A 173 -21.58 -40.15 29.65
N ASP A 174 -20.70 -40.40 30.63
CA ASP A 174 -20.99 -40.33 32.06
C ASP A 174 -20.01 -39.35 32.72
N ILE A 175 -20.54 -38.23 33.23
CA ILE A 175 -19.77 -37.13 33.78
C ILE A 175 -20.06 -37.01 35.27
N ARG A 176 -19.02 -37.05 36.11
CA ARG A 176 -19.17 -36.81 37.54
C ARG A 176 -19.25 -35.30 37.82
N ALA A 177 -20.41 -34.83 38.22
CA ALA A 177 -20.65 -33.43 38.54
C ALA A 177 -21.73 -33.30 39.62
N GLU A 178 -21.44 -32.53 40.67
CA GLU A 178 -22.39 -32.25 41.74
C GLU A 178 -23.36 -31.15 41.30
N VAL A 179 -24.61 -31.53 41.10
CA VAL A 179 -25.69 -30.63 40.72
C VAL A 179 -26.51 -30.31 41.97
N THR A 180 -26.66 -29.02 42.27
CA THR A 180 -27.43 -28.58 43.44
C THR A 180 -28.87 -29.07 43.33
N PRO A 181 -29.42 -29.78 44.34
CA PRO A 181 -30.68 -30.49 44.20
C PRO A 181 -31.88 -29.53 44.28
N TRP A 182 -32.31 -29.00 43.13
CA TRP A 182 -33.62 -28.38 42.92
C TRP A 182 -34.17 -28.76 41.54
N TYR A 183 -35.45 -29.17 41.48
CA TYR A 183 -36.03 -29.87 40.34
C TYR A 183 -36.03 -29.06 39.04
N ASN A 184 -35.48 -29.63 37.96
CA ASN A 184 -35.57 -29.18 36.55
C ASN A 184 -35.02 -27.78 36.22
N THR A 185 -34.28 -27.14 37.12
CA THR A 185 -33.81 -25.76 36.93
C THR A 185 -32.30 -25.58 37.01
N GLY A 186 -31.54 -26.68 37.15
CA GLY A 186 -30.08 -26.66 37.32
C GLY A 186 -29.27 -27.21 36.15
N LEU A 187 -29.90 -27.67 35.06
CA LEU A 187 -29.23 -28.23 33.88
C LEU A 187 -29.76 -27.55 32.60
N LEU A 188 -28.86 -26.98 31.81
CA LEU A 188 -29.18 -26.41 30.50
C LEU A 188 -28.20 -26.88 29.44
N TRP A 189 -28.70 -27.09 28.22
CA TRP A 189 -27.86 -27.29 27.05
C TRP A 189 -27.54 -25.95 26.39
N SER A 190 -26.33 -25.87 25.87
CA SER A 190 -25.91 -24.86 24.90
C SER A 190 -25.91 -25.46 23.49
N ASN A 191 -26.02 -24.60 22.47
CA ASN A 191 -26.04 -25.03 21.06
C ASN A 191 -24.72 -25.68 20.62
N ASP A 192 -23.62 -25.36 21.29
CA ASP A 192 -22.27 -25.91 21.06
C ASP A 192 -22.05 -27.29 21.73
N ARG A 193 -23.13 -27.98 22.14
CA ARG A 193 -23.09 -29.27 22.85
C ARG A 193 -22.31 -29.19 24.17
N ARG A 194 -22.46 -28.07 24.90
CA ARG A 194 -21.99 -27.93 26.28
C ARG A 194 -23.18 -27.88 27.25
N PHE A 195 -22.91 -28.14 28.53
CA PHE A 195 -23.86 -28.00 29.61
C PHE A 195 -23.55 -26.79 30.48
N PHE A 196 -24.58 -26.12 30.97
CA PHE A 196 -24.49 -25.27 32.15
C PHE A 196 -25.13 -25.99 33.33
N ILE A 197 -24.40 -26.07 34.43
CA ILE A 197 -24.87 -26.69 35.67
C ILE A 197 -24.75 -25.71 36.82
N VAL A 198 -25.69 -25.76 37.74
CA VAL A 198 -25.58 -25.06 39.02
C VAL A 198 -25.01 -26.03 40.05
N SER A 199 -23.83 -25.71 40.56
CA SER A 199 -23.17 -26.31 41.71
C SER A 199 -23.23 -25.31 42.87
N GLU A 200 -23.24 -25.75 44.13
CA GLU A 200 -23.66 -24.96 45.31
C GLU A 200 -23.32 -23.45 45.28
N ASN A 201 -22.08 -23.09 44.96
CA ASN A 201 -21.60 -21.70 44.90
C ASN A 201 -21.14 -21.23 43.51
N LYS A 202 -21.33 -22.05 42.47
CA LYS A 202 -20.81 -21.79 41.13
C LYS A 202 -21.74 -22.32 40.04
N ILE A 203 -21.88 -21.56 38.97
CA ILE A 203 -22.35 -22.13 37.71
C ILE A 203 -21.12 -22.69 37.00
N LYS A 204 -21.18 -23.93 36.51
CA LYS A 204 -20.10 -24.55 35.72
C LYS A 204 -20.57 -24.81 34.30
N GLN A 205 -19.75 -24.48 33.32
CA GLN A 205 -19.93 -24.94 31.95
C GLN A 205 -19.10 -26.22 31.76
N ILE A 206 -19.72 -27.29 31.27
CA ILE A 206 -19.07 -28.58 31.07
C ILE A 206 -19.15 -28.96 29.60
N ASP A 207 -18.03 -29.38 29.03
CA ASP A 207 -17.98 -29.91 27.69
C ASP A 207 -18.44 -31.38 27.68
N VAL A 208 -19.41 -31.72 26.81
CA VAL A 208 -19.95 -33.08 26.72
C VAL A 208 -18.91 -34.09 26.24
N SER A 209 -18.00 -33.68 25.36
CA SER A 209 -17.04 -34.60 24.73
C SER A 209 -15.91 -34.99 25.67
N THR A 210 -15.44 -34.06 26.50
CA THR A 210 -14.33 -34.29 27.42
C THR A 210 -14.79 -34.57 28.86
N GLY A 211 -16.01 -34.16 29.23
CA GLY A 211 -16.51 -34.21 30.60
C GLY A 211 -15.82 -33.22 31.55
N SER A 212 -14.98 -32.32 31.02
CA SER A 212 -14.24 -31.34 31.83
C SER A 212 -15.00 -30.03 32.00
N THR A 213 -14.82 -29.38 33.15
CA THR A 213 -15.30 -28.01 33.36
C THR A 213 -14.47 -27.04 32.51
N VAL A 214 -15.15 -26.26 31.66
CA VAL A 214 -14.56 -25.25 30.77
C VAL A 214 -14.43 -23.92 31.49
N SER A 215 -15.48 -23.50 32.19
CA SER A 215 -15.60 -22.18 32.81
C SER A 215 -16.51 -22.23 34.03
N GLU A 216 -16.28 -21.30 34.97
CA GLU A 216 -16.99 -21.22 36.24
C GLU A 216 -17.39 -19.77 36.54
N TRP A 217 -18.66 -19.53 36.90
CA TRP A 217 -19.15 -18.23 37.35
C TRP A 217 -19.38 -18.26 38.86
N PRO A 218 -18.84 -17.28 39.61
CA PRO A 218 -19.10 -17.18 41.04
C PRO A 218 -20.54 -16.71 41.26
N VAL A 219 -21.33 -17.48 42.02
CA VAL A 219 -22.68 -17.09 42.43
C VAL A 219 -22.78 -17.05 43.96
N PRO A 220 -23.65 -16.21 44.54
CA PRO A 220 -23.80 -16.13 45.99
C PRO A 220 -24.32 -17.45 46.56
N ASP A 221 -23.76 -17.88 47.70
CA ASP A 221 -24.27 -19.02 48.45
C ASP A 221 -25.76 -18.82 48.77
N SER A 222 -26.58 -19.80 48.39
CA SER A 222 -28.03 -19.72 48.55
C SER A 222 -28.61 -21.07 48.97
N ASP A 223 -29.16 -21.10 50.19
CA ASP A 223 -29.95 -22.24 50.72
C ASP A 223 -31.34 -22.39 50.05
N ALA A 224 -31.69 -21.52 49.11
CA ALA A 224 -33.01 -21.42 48.48
C ALA A 224 -33.04 -21.94 47.04
N SER A 225 -34.25 -22.15 46.50
CA SER A 225 -34.49 -22.62 45.14
C SER A 225 -33.79 -21.77 44.08
N THR A 226 -32.80 -22.36 43.40
CA THR A 226 -32.04 -21.72 42.32
C THR A 226 -32.56 -22.12 40.95
N CYS A 227 -32.64 -21.19 40.03
CA CYS A 227 -32.99 -21.48 38.64
C CYS A 227 -32.05 -20.79 37.67
N ILE A 228 -31.68 -21.49 36.59
CA ILE A 228 -30.97 -20.92 35.45
C ILE A 228 -31.84 -20.91 34.20
N ALA A 229 -31.63 -19.90 33.35
CA ALA A 229 -32.16 -19.84 32.00
C ALA A 229 -31.09 -19.28 31.06
N LEU A 230 -30.84 -19.97 29.96
CA LEU A 230 -29.86 -19.59 28.94
C LEU A 230 -30.62 -18.99 27.76
N GLN A 231 -30.05 -17.91 27.21
CA GLN A 231 -30.49 -17.36 25.94
C GLN A 231 -30.34 -18.38 24.81
N GLN A 232 -31.18 -18.34 23.77
CA GLN A 232 -31.12 -19.32 22.68
C GLN A 232 -29.74 -19.37 22.00
N HIS A 233 -29.07 -18.23 21.83
CA HIS A 233 -27.72 -18.17 21.23
C HIS A 233 -26.59 -18.40 22.24
N GLY A 234 -26.92 -18.45 23.53
CA GLY A 234 -25.97 -18.75 24.60
C GLY A 234 -25.02 -17.62 24.94
N GLU A 235 -25.36 -16.34 24.71
CA GLU A 235 -24.49 -15.18 24.98
C GLU A 235 -24.64 -14.66 26.42
N PHE A 236 -25.84 -14.79 26.99
CA PHE A 236 -26.07 -14.49 28.39
C PHE A 236 -26.89 -15.57 29.11
N LEU A 237 -26.57 -15.68 30.40
CA LEU A 237 -27.14 -16.63 31.33
C LEU A 237 -27.84 -15.88 32.46
N ALA A 238 -29.14 -16.10 32.62
CA ALA A 238 -29.87 -15.64 33.78
C ALA A 238 -29.78 -16.67 34.89
N TYR A 239 -29.32 -16.25 36.06
CA TYR A 239 -29.29 -17.04 37.28
C TYR A 239 -30.16 -16.37 38.34
N SER A 240 -31.00 -17.15 39.01
CA SER A 240 -31.84 -16.69 40.09
C SER A 240 -31.43 -17.34 41.41
N ALA A 241 -31.27 -16.49 42.43
CA ALA A 241 -31.07 -16.88 43.81
C ALA A 241 -31.96 -15.99 44.68
N ASN A 242 -32.73 -16.60 45.60
CA ASN A 242 -33.64 -15.89 46.50
C ASN A 242 -34.60 -14.94 45.76
N ARG A 243 -34.38 -13.63 45.88
CA ARG A 243 -35.21 -12.56 45.31
C ARG A 243 -34.51 -11.82 44.18
N THR A 244 -33.37 -12.32 43.73
CA THR A 244 -32.52 -11.66 42.74
C THR A 244 -32.34 -12.54 41.51
N VAL A 245 -32.37 -11.91 40.34
CA VAL A 245 -31.89 -12.50 39.09
C VAL A 245 -30.65 -11.74 38.66
N THR A 246 -29.52 -12.43 38.58
CA THR A 246 -28.29 -11.92 38.00
C THR A 246 -28.20 -12.37 36.55
N ILE A 247 -27.89 -11.44 35.65
CA ILE A 247 -27.60 -11.76 34.24
C ILE A 247 -26.08 -11.77 34.09
N TRP A 248 -25.54 -12.89 33.62
CA TRP A 248 -24.12 -13.12 33.40
C TRP A 248 -23.82 -13.25 31.92
N ASP A 249 -22.62 -12.81 31.55
CA ASP A 249 -22.04 -13.08 30.24
C ASP A 249 -21.49 -14.51 30.22
N THR A 250 -21.80 -15.30 29.20
CA THR A 250 -21.34 -16.70 29.08
C THR A 250 -19.91 -16.83 28.54
N TYR A 251 -19.31 -15.74 28.06
CA TYR A 251 -17.93 -15.72 27.56
C TYR A 251 -16.95 -15.16 28.60
N ASP A 252 -17.39 -14.22 29.44
CA ASP A 252 -16.58 -13.65 30.52
C ASP A 252 -17.21 -13.96 31.88
N THR A 253 -16.54 -14.84 32.61
CA THR A 253 -16.96 -15.36 33.91
C THR A 253 -17.00 -14.31 35.02
N HIS A 254 -16.40 -13.13 34.82
CA HIS A 254 -16.29 -12.08 35.82
C HIS A 254 -17.25 -10.90 35.60
N THR A 255 -17.90 -10.81 34.42
CA THR A 255 -18.84 -9.73 34.12
C THR A 255 -20.29 -10.10 34.42
N GLN A 256 -20.84 -9.43 35.44
CA GLN A 256 -22.27 -9.38 35.68
C GLN A 256 -22.89 -8.21 34.87
N LEU A 257 -23.85 -8.52 34.00
CA LEU A 257 -24.47 -7.57 33.06
C LEU A 257 -25.63 -6.79 33.67
N ASP A 258 -26.47 -7.43 34.49
CA ASP A 258 -27.57 -6.76 35.20
C ASP A 258 -27.87 -7.48 36.53
N LEU A 259 -28.53 -6.75 37.44
CA LEU A 259 -29.09 -7.27 38.68
C LEU A 259 -30.56 -6.87 38.79
N ILE A 260 -31.45 -7.84 38.68
CA ILE A 260 -32.89 -7.61 38.78
C ILE A 260 -33.35 -8.06 40.17
N GLN A 261 -33.89 -7.12 40.93
CA GLN A 261 -34.54 -7.43 42.20
C GLN A 261 -36.03 -7.68 41.99
N HIS A 262 -36.52 -8.80 42.52
CA HIS A 262 -37.93 -9.16 42.55
C HIS A 262 -38.48 -9.03 43.98
N SER A 263 -39.75 -8.65 44.11
CA SER A 263 -40.37 -8.41 45.43
C SER A 263 -40.57 -9.70 46.26
N GLN A 264 -40.49 -10.86 45.62
CA GLN A 264 -40.78 -12.17 46.20
C GLN A 264 -39.68 -13.17 45.85
N ILE A 265 -39.62 -14.27 46.63
CA ILE A 265 -38.71 -15.40 46.35
C ILE A 265 -39.08 -16.00 44.99
N ILE A 266 -38.09 -16.12 44.13
CA ILE A 266 -38.21 -16.58 42.76
C ILE A 266 -38.27 -18.10 42.75
N ARG A 267 -39.20 -18.65 41.98
CA ARG A 267 -39.42 -20.09 41.84
C ARG A 267 -39.11 -20.62 40.45
N SER A 268 -39.18 -19.76 39.44
CA SER A 268 -38.91 -20.14 38.06
C SER A 268 -38.58 -18.89 37.25
N ILE A 269 -37.63 -19.02 36.34
CA ILE A 269 -37.30 -18.03 35.33
C ILE A 269 -37.36 -18.68 33.96
N ALA A 270 -37.72 -17.91 32.94
CA ALA A 270 -37.68 -18.36 31.57
C ALA A 270 -37.27 -17.19 30.67
N ILE A 271 -36.45 -17.46 29.67
CA ILE A 271 -36.14 -16.52 28.59
C ILE A 271 -36.96 -16.95 27.37
N SER A 272 -37.58 -15.99 26.70
CA SER A 272 -38.29 -16.24 25.44
C SER A 272 -37.29 -16.60 24.35
N ARG A 273 -37.66 -17.51 23.44
CA ARG A 273 -36.75 -17.99 22.37
C ARG A 273 -36.35 -16.91 21.36
N ASP A 274 -37.16 -15.88 21.21
CA ASP A 274 -36.81 -14.70 20.43
C ASP A 274 -35.85 -13.74 21.19
N ASP A 275 -35.39 -14.13 22.38
CA ASP A 275 -34.51 -13.40 23.29
C ASP A 275 -35.02 -12.00 23.69
N ARG A 276 -36.31 -11.70 23.43
CA ARG A 276 -36.89 -10.37 23.71
C ARG A 276 -37.37 -10.22 25.15
N PHE A 277 -37.74 -11.31 25.80
CA PHE A 277 -38.44 -11.27 27.08
C PHE A 277 -37.83 -12.23 28.10
N LEU A 278 -37.74 -11.77 29.35
CA LEU A 278 -37.41 -12.56 30.54
C LEU A 278 -38.65 -12.59 31.44
N ALA A 279 -39.15 -13.77 31.74
CA ALA A 279 -40.20 -13.99 32.73
C ALA A 279 -39.58 -14.42 34.06
N ILE A 280 -40.02 -13.80 35.15
CA ILE A 280 -39.58 -14.09 36.51
C ILE A 280 -40.81 -14.39 37.36
N ALA A 281 -40.91 -15.59 37.90
CA ALA A 281 -42.05 -16.02 38.71
C ALA A 281 -41.75 -16.11 40.20
N GLY A 282 -42.58 -15.46 41.02
CA GLY A 282 -42.45 -15.41 42.48
C GLY A 282 -43.43 -16.33 43.24
N GLU A 283 -43.09 -16.60 44.50
CA GLU A 283 -43.81 -17.56 45.35
C GLU A 283 -45.29 -17.24 45.61
N ARG A 284 -45.74 -15.98 45.60
CA ARG A 284 -47.15 -15.63 45.88
C ARG A 284 -47.95 -15.35 44.61
N GLY A 285 -47.52 -15.87 43.46
CA GLY A 285 -48.25 -15.76 42.21
C GLY A 285 -48.08 -14.45 41.46
N LYS A 286 -47.18 -13.57 41.94
CA LYS A 286 -46.73 -12.41 41.18
C LYS A 286 -45.57 -12.84 40.30
N PHE A 287 -45.69 -12.59 39.00
CA PHE A 287 -44.61 -12.82 38.05
C PHE A 287 -44.51 -11.64 37.10
N THR A 288 -43.29 -11.31 36.70
CA THR A 288 -42.99 -10.14 35.88
C THR A 288 -42.42 -10.56 34.54
N ILE A 289 -42.95 -10.02 33.45
CA ILE A 289 -42.33 -10.12 32.14
C ILE A 289 -41.56 -8.83 31.89
N ARG A 290 -40.25 -8.95 31.69
CA ARG A 290 -39.36 -7.83 31.41
C ARG A 290 -38.82 -7.97 30.00
N ARG A 291 -38.85 -6.86 29.25
CA ARG A 291 -38.17 -6.79 27.96
C ARG A 291 -36.66 -6.73 28.21
N LEU A 292 -35.92 -7.62 27.57
CA LEU A 292 -34.46 -7.57 27.58
C LEU A 292 -34.02 -6.41 26.66
N PRO A 293 -33.06 -5.56 27.09
CA PRO A 293 -32.62 -4.42 26.28
C PRO A 293 -32.04 -4.88 24.94
N ARG A 294 -32.48 -4.27 23.82
CA ARG A 294 -31.83 -4.46 22.50
C ARG A 294 -30.34 -4.11 22.52
N SER A 295 -29.95 -3.19 23.40
CA SER A 295 -28.56 -2.80 23.61
C SER A 295 -27.65 -3.95 24.07
N LEU A 296 -28.17 -5.05 24.62
CA LEU A 296 -27.36 -6.25 24.95
C LEU A 296 -27.09 -7.13 23.72
N ILE A 297 -27.94 -7.02 22.69
CA ILE A 297 -27.82 -7.74 21.41
C ILE A 297 -26.95 -6.91 20.43
N ASP A 298 -27.02 -5.57 20.52
CA ASP A 298 -26.14 -4.66 19.76
C ASP A 298 -24.75 -4.47 20.41
N LEU A 299 -24.59 -4.82 21.69
CA LEU A 299 -23.30 -4.88 22.39
C LEU A 299 -22.75 -6.30 22.38
N ILE A 300 -22.48 -6.86 21.21
CA ILE A 300 -21.20 -7.57 21.10
C ILE A 300 -20.18 -6.43 21.17
N PRO A 301 -19.44 -6.23 22.28
CA PRO A 301 -18.33 -5.29 22.24
C PRO A 301 -17.44 -5.79 21.11
N LEU A 302 -17.15 -4.95 20.12
CA LEU A 302 -16.34 -5.33 18.96
C LEU A 302 -14.99 -5.97 19.37
N SER A 303 -14.54 -5.77 20.61
CA SER A 303 -13.44 -6.47 21.27
C SER A 303 -13.62 -7.99 21.47
N ARG A 304 -14.78 -8.57 21.11
CA ARG A 304 -15.13 -9.99 21.33
C ARG A 304 -15.27 -10.81 20.04
N LEU A 305 -14.87 -10.26 18.90
CA LEU A 305 -14.80 -11.00 17.64
C LEU A 305 -13.69 -12.06 17.71
N HIS A 306 -14.00 -13.30 17.31
CA HIS A 306 -12.99 -14.36 17.21
C HIS A 306 -11.87 -13.91 16.26
N PRO A 307 -10.58 -14.11 16.62
CA PRO A 307 -9.46 -13.60 15.81
C PRO A 307 -9.37 -14.27 14.43
N THR A 308 -9.97 -15.46 14.26
CA THR A 308 -9.93 -16.22 13.02
C THR A 308 -11.10 -15.87 12.11
N PHE A 309 -10.78 -15.47 10.89
CA PHE A 309 -11.74 -15.24 9.81
C PHE A 309 -11.98 -16.57 9.09
N GLU A 310 -12.98 -17.34 9.52
CA GLU A 310 -13.40 -18.55 8.80
C GLU A 310 -14.45 -18.15 7.76
N GLU A 311 -14.13 -18.30 6.48
CA GLU A 311 -15.16 -18.25 5.44
C GLU A 311 -16.15 -19.41 5.70
N PRO A 312 -17.46 -19.17 5.69
CA PRO A 312 -18.41 -20.27 5.77
C PRO A 312 -18.16 -21.24 4.61
N ASP A 313 -18.33 -22.54 4.83
CA ASP A 313 -18.26 -23.56 3.76
C ASP A 313 -19.39 -23.31 2.75
N ILE A 314 -19.13 -22.44 1.76
CA ILE A 314 -20.05 -22.20 0.66
C ILE A 314 -19.87 -23.34 -0.33
N GLN A 315 -20.77 -24.32 -0.27
CA GLN A 315 -20.83 -25.40 -1.25
C GLN A 315 -21.31 -24.83 -2.60
N ILE A 316 -20.40 -24.74 -3.56
CA ILE A 316 -20.68 -24.35 -4.94
C ILE A 316 -20.27 -25.51 -5.84
N ASP A 317 -21.06 -25.76 -6.88
CA ASP A 317 -20.70 -26.71 -7.93
C ASP A 317 -19.37 -26.29 -8.60
N ASP A 318 -18.39 -27.19 -8.61
CA ASP A 318 -17.03 -26.91 -9.10
C ASP A 318 -17.00 -26.46 -10.58
N ALA A 319 -17.91 -26.97 -11.42
CA ALA A 319 -17.97 -26.58 -12.83
C ALA A 319 -18.52 -25.16 -12.98
N ALA A 320 -19.57 -24.82 -12.23
CA ALA A 320 -20.11 -23.46 -12.20
C ALA A 320 -19.10 -22.46 -11.60
N LEU A 321 -18.37 -22.87 -10.55
CA LEU A 321 -17.30 -22.08 -9.92
C LEU A 321 -16.16 -21.78 -10.90
N GLN A 322 -15.73 -22.75 -11.71
CA GLN A 322 -14.69 -22.54 -12.72
C GLN A 322 -15.15 -21.62 -13.85
N SER A 323 -16.35 -21.80 -14.39
CA SER A 323 -16.90 -20.90 -15.41
C SER A 323 -17.04 -19.47 -14.88
N TRP A 324 -17.44 -19.32 -13.61
CA TRP A 324 -17.52 -18.02 -12.97
C TRP A 324 -16.14 -17.37 -12.79
N LYS A 325 -15.13 -18.12 -12.32
CA LYS A 325 -13.74 -17.62 -12.23
C LYS A 325 -13.17 -17.18 -13.58
N GLN A 326 -13.60 -17.80 -14.67
CA GLN A 326 -13.23 -17.42 -16.05
C GLN A 326 -14.04 -16.22 -16.59
N GLY A 327 -14.91 -15.61 -15.78
CA GLY A 327 -15.76 -14.48 -16.18
C GLY A 327 -16.96 -14.85 -17.05
N GLN A 328 -17.23 -16.14 -17.26
CA GLN A 328 -18.32 -16.64 -18.11
C GLN A 328 -19.62 -16.78 -17.32
N LEU A 329 -20.19 -15.66 -16.87
CA LEU A 329 -21.37 -15.62 -15.99
C LEU A 329 -22.61 -16.31 -16.57
N ALA A 330 -22.85 -16.16 -17.88
CA ALA A 330 -23.99 -16.81 -18.55
C ALA A 330 -23.85 -18.35 -18.60
N ASN A 331 -22.62 -18.86 -18.80
CA ASN A 331 -22.37 -20.29 -18.77
C ASN A 331 -22.55 -20.86 -17.36
N ALA A 332 -22.08 -20.13 -16.34
CA ALA A 332 -22.25 -20.52 -14.94
C ALA A 332 -23.74 -20.55 -14.54
N GLU A 333 -24.55 -19.58 -15.00
CA GLU A 333 -26.00 -19.55 -14.77
C GLU A 333 -26.73 -20.71 -15.45
N ALA A 334 -26.34 -21.06 -16.69
CA ALA A 334 -26.89 -22.21 -17.41
C ALA A 334 -26.56 -23.54 -16.73
N LEU A 335 -25.32 -23.70 -16.24
CA LEU A 335 -24.89 -24.90 -15.49
C LEU A 335 -25.66 -25.05 -14.18
N LEU A 336 -25.82 -23.98 -13.40
CA LEU A 336 -26.61 -24.01 -12.16
C LEU A 336 -28.10 -24.25 -12.44
N THR A 337 -28.61 -23.77 -13.58
CA THR A 337 -29.99 -24.03 -13.99
C THR A 337 -30.21 -25.49 -14.39
N ALA A 338 -29.26 -26.09 -15.10
CA ALA A 338 -29.29 -27.52 -15.38
C ALA A 338 -29.18 -28.35 -14.08
N ALA A 339 -28.28 -27.98 -13.16
CA ALA A 339 -28.13 -28.65 -11.86
C ALA A 339 -29.39 -28.55 -10.99
N ALA A 340 -30.10 -27.41 -11.03
CA ALA A 340 -31.39 -27.22 -10.37
C ALA A 340 -32.52 -28.06 -10.99
N MET A 341 -32.40 -28.48 -12.26
CA MET A 341 -33.38 -29.34 -12.94
C MET A 341 -33.08 -30.83 -12.81
N HIS A 342 -31.81 -31.22 -12.70
CA HIS A 342 -31.37 -32.62 -12.64
C HIS A 342 -31.43 -33.26 -11.24
N THR A 343 -31.61 -32.47 -10.18
CA THR A 343 -31.79 -32.98 -8.81
C THR A 343 -33.21 -33.51 -8.62
N SER A 344 -33.37 -34.83 -8.73
CA SER A 344 -34.64 -35.50 -8.46
C SER A 344 -35.08 -35.23 -7.03
N LEU A 345 -36.22 -34.56 -6.89
CA LEU A 345 -37.01 -34.28 -5.68
C LEU A 345 -36.79 -32.99 -4.86
N ASN A 346 -35.87 -32.09 -5.18
CA ASN A 346 -35.90 -30.65 -4.85
C ASN A 346 -34.52 -30.05 -5.18
N ALA A 347 -34.48 -28.87 -5.82
CA ALA A 347 -33.21 -28.16 -6.03
C ALA A 347 -32.54 -27.89 -4.68
N SER A 348 -31.26 -28.24 -4.53
CA SER A 348 -30.51 -27.94 -3.31
C SER A 348 -30.50 -26.43 -3.05
N HIS A 349 -30.81 -26.01 -1.83
CA HIS A 349 -30.92 -24.60 -1.44
C HIS A 349 -29.63 -23.79 -1.74
N HIS A 350 -28.45 -24.43 -1.68
CA HIS A 350 -27.16 -23.82 -2.03
C HIS A 350 -27.03 -23.51 -3.53
N ILE A 351 -27.60 -24.33 -4.41
CA ILE A 351 -27.59 -24.12 -5.87
C ILE A 351 -28.44 -22.89 -6.22
N LEU A 352 -29.63 -22.77 -5.62
CA LEU A 352 -30.51 -21.61 -5.81
C LEU A 352 -29.90 -20.32 -5.26
N ALA A 353 -29.27 -20.36 -4.07
CA ALA A 353 -28.58 -19.19 -3.53
C ALA A 353 -27.39 -18.75 -4.40
N SER A 354 -26.60 -19.71 -4.89
CA SER A 354 -25.48 -19.43 -5.80
C SER A 354 -25.97 -18.88 -7.15
N ARG A 355 -27.05 -19.44 -7.70
CA ARG A 355 -27.68 -18.94 -8.94
C ARG A 355 -28.24 -17.54 -8.76
N ALA A 356 -28.86 -17.25 -7.61
CA ALA A 356 -29.32 -15.91 -7.28
C ALA A 356 -28.16 -14.90 -7.33
N LEU A 357 -27.00 -15.21 -6.71
CA LEU A 357 -25.82 -14.34 -6.77
C LEU A 357 -25.34 -14.13 -8.22
N ILE A 358 -25.27 -15.18 -9.05
CA ILE A 358 -24.88 -15.02 -10.46
C ILE A 358 -25.89 -14.16 -11.25
N ARG A 359 -27.20 -14.36 -11.03
CA ARG A 359 -28.26 -13.57 -11.67
C ARG A 359 -28.22 -12.10 -11.27
N THR A 360 -27.89 -11.79 -10.02
CA THR A 360 -27.64 -10.40 -9.62
C THR A 360 -26.50 -9.78 -10.43
N ARG A 361 -25.45 -10.55 -10.75
CA ARG A 361 -24.32 -10.06 -11.57
C ARG A 361 -24.66 -9.88 -13.04
N LEU A 362 -25.61 -10.65 -13.55
CA LEU A 362 -26.17 -10.49 -14.90
C LEU A 362 -27.16 -9.32 -15.00
N GLY A 363 -27.52 -8.70 -13.86
CA GLY A 363 -28.51 -7.61 -13.81
C GLY A 363 -29.97 -8.10 -13.80
N ASP A 364 -30.21 -9.40 -13.64
CA ASP A 364 -31.55 -9.98 -13.52
C ASP A 364 -31.97 -10.07 -12.05
N TRP A 365 -32.31 -8.91 -11.49
CA TRP A 365 -32.60 -8.74 -10.07
C TRP A 365 -33.87 -9.48 -9.63
N ASP A 366 -34.90 -9.50 -10.47
CA ASP A 366 -36.18 -10.11 -10.14
C ASP A 366 -36.06 -11.64 -10.08
N ALA A 367 -35.38 -12.26 -11.04
CA ALA A 367 -35.11 -13.70 -11.00
C ALA A 367 -34.19 -14.07 -9.82
N ALA A 368 -33.21 -13.21 -9.50
CA ALA A 368 -32.34 -13.43 -8.35
C ALA A 368 -33.10 -13.38 -7.01
N ILE A 369 -34.04 -12.45 -6.84
CA ILE A 369 -34.87 -12.36 -5.64
C ILE A 369 -35.76 -13.60 -5.49
N VAL A 370 -36.33 -14.10 -6.59
CA VAL A 370 -37.15 -15.32 -6.58
C VAL A 370 -36.31 -16.51 -6.15
N ASP A 371 -35.13 -16.70 -6.72
CA ASP A 371 -34.23 -17.79 -6.38
C ASP A 371 -33.75 -17.72 -4.92
N ALA A 372 -33.43 -16.52 -4.43
CA ALA A 372 -33.03 -16.34 -3.04
C ALA A 372 -34.18 -16.65 -2.07
N LYS A 373 -35.41 -16.24 -2.39
CA LYS A 373 -36.60 -16.56 -1.57
C LYS A 373 -36.92 -18.04 -1.57
N GLU A 374 -36.84 -18.71 -2.72
CA GLU A 374 -37.07 -20.16 -2.81
C GLU A 374 -35.95 -20.94 -2.11
N SER A 375 -34.69 -20.50 -2.19
CA SER A 375 -33.59 -21.06 -1.40
C SER A 375 -33.88 -21.01 0.10
N ILE A 376 -34.26 -19.83 0.62
CA ILE A 376 -34.58 -19.64 2.05
C ILE A 376 -35.80 -20.48 2.47
N LYS A 377 -36.79 -20.63 1.59
CA LYS A 377 -37.99 -21.42 1.84
C LYS A 377 -37.70 -22.93 1.93
N ILE A 378 -36.76 -23.43 1.12
CA ILE A 378 -36.29 -24.82 1.20
C ILE A 378 -35.50 -25.03 2.49
N GLN A 379 -34.51 -24.17 2.75
CA GLN A 379 -33.72 -24.19 3.97
C GLN A 379 -33.15 -22.79 4.24
N PRO A 380 -33.51 -22.16 5.38
CA PRO A 380 -32.87 -20.93 5.80
C PRO A 380 -31.36 -21.14 5.93
N SER A 381 -30.58 -20.31 5.24
CA SER A 381 -29.12 -20.36 5.24
C SER A 381 -28.53 -18.96 5.13
N VAL A 382 -27.32 -18.78 5.66
CA VAL A 382 -26.57 -17.51 5.60
C VAL A 382 -26.45 -17.02 4.15
N ILE A 383 -26.05 -17.91 3.24
CA ILE A 383 -25.86 -17.56 1.83
C ILE A 383 -27.18 -17.19 1.13
N GLY A 384 -28.31 -17.81 1.49
CA GLY A 384 -29.62 -17.47 0.95
C GLY A 384 -30.08 -16.06 1.35
N TYR A 385 -29.88 -15.68 2.63
CA TYR A 385 -30.19 -14.33 3.10
C TYR A 385 -29.24 -13.27 2.54
N ILE A 386 -27.94 -13.57 2.41
CA ILE A 386 -26.97 -12.69 1.74
C ILE A 386 -27.35 -12.48 0.27
N ALA A 387 -27.67 -13.56 -0.46
CA ALA A 387 -28.10 -13.48 -1.86
C ALA A 387 -29.38 -12.63 -2.01
N LYS A 388 -30.35 -12.80 -1.09
CA LYS A 388 -31.53 -11.94 -1.01
C LYS A 388 -31.13 -10.47 -0.78
N GLY A 389 -30.22 -10.22 0.16
CA GLY A 389 -29.70 -8.89 0.49
C GLY A 389 -29.08 -8.18 -0.72
N VAL A 390 -28.13 -8.84 -1.38
CA VAL A 390 -27.44 -8.33 -2.58
C VAL A 390 -28.42 -8.05 -3.72
N ALA A 391 -29.38 -8.95 -3.96
CA ALA A 391 -30.37 -8.78 -5.02
C ALA A 391 -31.28 -7.57 -4.80
N HIS A 392 -31.77 -7.38 -3.56
CA HIS A 392 -32.58 -6.21 -3.22
C HIS A 392 -31.78 -4.90 -3.29
N VAL A 393 -30.52 -4.89 -2.84
CA VAL A 393 -29.65 -3.70 -2.96
C VAL A 393 -29.37 -3.37 -4.42
N GLY A 394 -29.05 -4.36 -5.25
CA GLY A 394 -28.84 -4.17 -6.69
C GLY A 394 -30.07 -3.64 -7.43
N LYS A 395 -31.27 -4.02 -6.98
CA LYS A 395 -32.55 -3.49 -7.48
C LYS A 395 -32.85 -2.05 -7.01
N GLY A 396 -32.14 -1.54 -6.00
CA GLY A 396 -32.38 -0.23 -5.37
C GLY A 396 -33.28 -0.29 -4.12
N GLU A 397 -33.71 -1.47 -3.69
CA GLU A 397 -34.54 -1.70 -2.50
C GLU A 397 -33.68 -1.83 -1.23
N LYS A 398 -32.88 -0.79 -0.92
CA LYS A 398 -31.83 -0.82 0.12
C LYS A 398 -32.30 -1.33 1.49
N GLN A 399 -33.45 -0.85 1.97
CA GLN A 399 -33.98 -1.18 3.29
C GLN A 399 -34.33 -2.68 3.42
N GLU A 400 -34.87 -3.28 2.37
CA GLU A 400 -35.19 -4.72 2.36
C GLU A 400 -33.90 -5.55 2.23
N GLY A 401 -32.90 -5.03 1.52
CA GLY A 401 -31.57 -5.61 1.47
C GLY A 401 -30.88 -5.65 2.84
N TYR A 402 -30.92 -4.54 3.59
CA TYR A 402 -30.37 -4.45 4.94
C TYR A 402 -31.09 -5.37 5.92
N ARG A 403 -32.43 -5.40 5.90
CA ARG A 403 -33.22 -6.33 6.72
C ARG A 403 -32.87 -7.80 6.46
N ALA A 404 -32.69 -8.18 5.19
CA ALA A 404 -32.29 -9.55 4.86
C ALA A 404 -30.91 -9.90 5.44
N CYS A 405 -29.97 -8.96 5.43
CA CYS A 405 -28.67 -9.13 6.06
C CYS A 405 -28.79 -9.21 7.58
N ASP A 406 -29.55 -8.32 8.22
CA ASP A 406 -29.76 -8.30 9.68
C ASP A 406 -30.37 -9.62 10.18
N ILE A 407 -31.31 -10.20 9.43
CA ILE A 407 -31.86 -11.55 9.72
C ILE A 407 -30.78 -12.64 9.61
N ALA A 408 -29.84 -12.50 8.66
CA ALA A 408 -28.71 -13.41 8.53
C ALA A 408 -27.76 -13.30 9.73
N PHE A 409 -27.54 -12.09 10.25
CA PHE A 409 -26.82 -11.88 11.50
C PHE A 409 -27.55 -12.56 12.64
N GLU A 410 -28.76 -12.11 12.97
CA GLU A 410 -29.55 -12.58 14.13
C GLU A 410 -29.58 -14.10 14.26
N ARG A 411 -29.65 -14.85 13.15
CA ARG A 411 -29.76 -16.31 13.16
C ARG A 411 -28.45 -17.10 13.27
N TYR A 412 -27.28 -16.55 12.94
CA TYR A 412 -26.03 -17.30 12.76
C TYR A 412 -24.82 -16.63 13.43
N HIS A 413 -24.84 -16.52 14.77
CA HIS A 413 -23.86 -15.74 15.55
C HIS A 413 -22.64 -16.50 16.12
N SER A 414 -22.47 -17.82 15.96
CA SER A 414 -21.46 -18.51 16.78
C SER A 414 -20.01 -18.45 16.27
N ASN A 415 -19.72 -18.47 14.94
CA ASN A 415 -18.34 -18.50 14.42
C ASN A 415 -18.00 -17.51 13.27
N HIS A 416 -18.98 -16.92 12.57
CA HIS A 416 -18.76 -16.13 11.34
C HIS A 416 -19.08 -14.63 11.46
N VAL A 417 -19.21 -14.08 12.66
CA VAL A 417 -19.65 -12.69 12.89
C VAL A 417 -18.74 -11.68 12.18
N SER A 418 -17.43 -11.85 12.26
CA SER A 418 -16.45 -11.01 11.56
C SER A 418 -16.65 -11.03 10.04
N PHE A 419 -16.97 -12.20 9.48
CA PHE A 419 -17.26 -12.38 8.05
C PHE A 419 -18.56 -11.68 7.65
N LEU A 420 -19.62 -11.86 8.43
CA LEU A 420 -20.90 -11.21 8.17
C LEU A 420 -20.77 -9.68 8.23
N LEU A 421 -20.05 -9.13 9.22
CA LEU A 421 -19.79 -7.68 9.34
C LEU A 421 -19.04 -7.14 8.12
N LEU A 422 -18.04 -7.88 7.62
CA LEU A 422 -17.36 -7.55 6.36
C LEU A 422 -18.35 -7.51 5.19
N ILE A 423 -19.17 -8.56 5.03
CA ILE A 423 -20.16 -8.64 3.94
C ILE A 423 -21.19 -7.50 4.02
N LYS A 424 -21.64 -7.12 5.23
CA LYS A 424 -22.52 -5.97 5.41
C LYS A 424 -21.85 -4.68 4.93
N ALA A 425 -20.58 -4.45 5.26
CA ALA A 425 -19.84 -3.29 4.73
C ALA A 425 -19.75 -3.32 3.19
N VAL A 426 -19.49 -4.48 2.58
CA VAL A 426 -19.51 -4.65 1.11
C VAL A 426 -20.87 -4.30 0.51
N ILE A 427 -21.96 -4.78 1.12
CA ILE A 427 -23.33 -4.53 0.63
C ILE A 427 -23.71 -3.05 0.78
N VAL A 428 -23.35 -2.40 1.89
CA VAL A 428 -23.55 -0.95 2.09
C VAL A 428 -22.76 -0.16 1.04
N PHE A 429 -21.53 -0.58 0.70
CA PHE A 429 -20.74 0.03 -0.36
C PHE A 429 -21.42 -0.10 -1.73
N MET A 430 -21.94 -1.30 -2.05
CA MET A 430 -22.69 -1.54 -3.31
C MET A 430 -23.99 -0.74 -3.39
N ALA A 431 -24.58 -0.37 -2.24
CA ALA A 431 -25.74 0.51 -2.18
C ALA A 431 -25.41 1.99 -2.47
N GLY A 432 -24.13 2.35 -2.64
CA GLY A 432 -23.68 3.73 -2.87
C GLY A 432 -23.45 4.54 -1.59
N GLU A 433 -23.47 3.91 -0.42
CA GLU A 433 -23.21 4.56 0.88
C GLU A 433 -21.73 4.34 1.26
N HIS A 434 -20.83 4.96 0.49
CA HIS A 434 -19.40 4.66 0.55
C HIS A 434 -18.74 5.03 1.88
N ASP A 435 -19.08 6.19 2.46
CA ASP A 435 -18.48 6.65 3.73
C ASP A 435 -18.89 5.76 4.92
N ASP A 436 -20.17 5.37 4.99
CA ASP A 436 -20.67 4.46 6.03
C ASP A 436 -20.02 3.07 5.89
N ALA A 437 -19.88 2.58 4.66
CA ALA A 437 -19.20 1.31 4.39
C ALA A 437 -17.72 1.32 4.84
N ILE A 438 -16.99 2.39 4.55
CA ILE A 438 -15.58 2.53 4.94
C ILE A 438 -15.46 2.66 6.46
N SER A 439 -16.31 3.46 7.11
CA SER A 439 -16.32 3.61 8.57
C SER A 439 -16.55 2.28 9.28
N ARG A 440 -17.54 1.50 8.83
CA ARG A 440 -17.82 0.16 9.37
C ARG A 440 -16.64 -0.79 9.21
N LEU A 441 -15.92 -0.69 8.09
CA LEU A 441 -14.76 -1.53 7.82
C LEU A 441 -13.55 -1.10 8.66
N ASP A 442 -13.35 0.19 8.91
CA ASP A 442 -12.32 0.71 9.81
C ASP A 442 -12.58 0.29 11.27
N ASP A 443 -13.83 0.34 11.72
CA ASP A 443 -14.25 -0.17 13.03
C ASP A 443 -13.97 -1.67 13.14
N LEU A 444 -14.25 -2.45 12.08
CA LEU A 444 -13.95 -3.88 12.03
C LEU A 444 -12.44 -4.17 12.05
N ILE A 445 -11.63 -3.37 11.36
CA ILE A 445 -10.17 -3.51 11.32
C ILE A 445 -9.53 -3.15 12.68
N ALA A 446 -10.05 -2.11 13.35
CA ALA A 446 -9.57 -1.68 14.66
C ALA A 446 -9.76 -2.75 15.74
N THR A 447 -10.76 -3.60 15.53
CA THR A 447 -11.27 -4.56 16.52
C THR A 447 -10.70 -5.95 16.29
N VAL A 448 -10.72 -6.42 15.04
CA VAL A 448 -10.09 -7.68 14.62
C VAL A 448 -8.64 -7.40 14.20
N ARG A 449 -7.80 -7.06 15.17
CA ARG A 449 -6.37 -6.80 14.94
C ARG A 449 -5.73 -8.02 14.25
N SER A 450 -5.13 -7.78 13.08
CA SER A 450 -4.37 -8.72 12.23
C SER A 450 -5.11 -9.54 11.16
N ASN A 451 -6.27 -9.10 10.65
CA ASN A 451 -6.88 -9.77 9.49
C ASN A 451 -6.63 -9.05 8.15
N SER A 452 -5.81 -9.71 7.33
CA SER A 452 -5.44 -9.39 5.95
C SER A 452 -6.62 -9.21 5.00
N ILE A 453 -7.71 -9.96 5.18
CA ILE A 453 -8.89 -9.94 4.30
C ILE A 453 -9.58 -8.57 4.31
N CYS A 454 -9.81 -7.98 5.49
CA CYS A 454 -10.45 -6.66 5.60
C CYS A 454 -9.64 -5.57 4.91
N TYR A 455 -8.30 -5.64 4.99
CA TYR A 455 -7.40 -4.70 4.30
C TYR A 455 -7.47 -4.82 2.78
N VAL A 456 -7.56 -6.04 2.25
CA VAL A 456 -7.68 -6.28 0.79
C VAL A 456 -9.04 -5.81 0.27
N VAL A 457 -10.13 -6.05 1.03
CA VAL A 457 -11.46 -5.53 0.70
C VAL A 457 -11.49 -4.00 0.77
N GLN A 458 -10.87 -3.41 1.80
CA GLN A 458 -10.76 -1.96 1.94
C GLN A 458 -10.00 -1.34 0.76
N ALA A 459 -8.90 -1.96 0.33
CA ALA A 459 -8.17 -1.51 -0.84
C ALA A 459 -9.03 -1.54 -2.12
N LYS A 460 -9.86 -2.58 -2.31
CA LYS A 460 -10.77 -2.66 -3.45
C LYS A 460 -11.85 -1.59 -3.40
N MET A 461 -12.40 -1.27 -2.23
CA MET A 461 -13.35 -0.15 -2.06
C MET A 461 -12.74 1.18 -2.47
N TYR A 462 -11.52 1.47 -2.01
CA TYR A 462 -10.81 2.69 -2.39
C TYR A 462 -10.45 2.74 -3.88
N LEU A 463 -10.14 1.61 -4.51
CA LEU A 463 -9.98 1.53 -5.98
C LEU A 463 -11.27 1.92 -6.70
N LEU A 464 -12.42 1.37 -6.28
CA LEU A 464 -13.72 1.67 -6.88
C LEU A 464 -14.11 3.14 -6.69
N LEU A 465 -13.87 3.68 -5.49
CA LEU A 465 -14.09 5.10 -5.19
C LEU A 465 -13.18 6.00 -6.03
N GLY A 466 -11.91 5.65 -6.17
CA GLY A 466 -10.97 6.36 -7.05
C GLY A 466 -11.44 6.37 -8.50
N ASN A 467 -11.94 5.24 -9.03
CA ASN A 467 -12.54 5.18 -10.36
C ASN A 467 -13.80 6.05 -10.50
N MET A 468 -14.63 6.15 -9.46
CA MET A 468 -15.76 7.08 -9.44
C MET A 468 -15.28 8.54 -9.45
N TYR A 469 -14.24 8.90 -8.71
CA TYR A 469 -13.69 10.25 -8.79
C TYR A 469 -13.07 10.56 -10.16
N MET A 470 -12.45 9.57 -10.82
CA MET A 470 -11.97 9.69 -12.20
C MET A 470 -13.11 10.01 -13.18
N THR A 471 -14.26 9.35 -13.07
CA THR A 471 -15.41 9.63 -13.96
C THR A 471 -16.04 11.01 -13.72
N HIS A 472 -15.87 11.56 -12.51
CA HIS A 472 -16.31 12.91 -12.16
C HIS A 472 -15.23 13.99 -12.38
N ASN A 473 -14.10 13.65 -13.03
CA ASN A 473 -12.95 14.51 -13.26
C ASN A 473 -12.32 15.11 -11.99
N ASN A 474 -12.48 14.46 -10.84
CA ASN A 474 -11.85 14.87 -9.59
C ASN A 474 -10.56 14.07 -9.36
N TYR A 475 -9.52 14.43 -10.11
CA TYR A 475 -8.29 13.63 -10.18
C TYR A 475 -7.49 13.64 -8.87
N GLU A 476 -7.53 14.72 -8.08
CA GLU A 476 -6.80 14.79 -6.81
C GLU A 476 -7.39 13.85 -5.74
N ASP A 477 -8.72 13.78 -5.63
CA ASP A 477 -9.37 12.83 -4.71
C ASP A 477 -9.27 11.38 -5.21
N ALA A 478 -9.20 11.18 -6.53
CA ALA A 478 -8.89 9.89 -7.13
C ALA A 478 -7.47 9.41 -6.74
N ILE A 479 -6.47 10.27 -6.88
CA ILE A 479 -5.07 9.99 -6.51
C ILE A 479 -4.99 9.61 -5.02
N ARG A 480 -5.58 10.42 -4.12
CA ARG A 480 -5.60 10.11 -2.67
C ARG A 480 -6.23 8.76 -2.37
N SER A 481 -7.33 8.45 -3.04
CA SER A 481 -8.04 7.17 -2.87
C SER A 481 -7.17 6.00 -3.34
N PHE A 482 -6.49 6.12 -4.49
CA PHE A 482 -5.58 5.09 -4.98
C PHE A 482 -4.33 4.92 -4.10
N GLU A 483 -3.75 6.00 -3.58
CA GLU A 483 -2.65 5.94 -2.62
C GLU A 483 -3.05 5.24 -1.32
N HIS A 484 -4.25 5.54 -0.80
CA HIS A 484 -4.84 4.85 0.34
C HIS A 484 -5.06 3.36 0.06
N ALA A 485 -5.55 2.99 -1.13
CA ALA A 485 -5.68 1.60 -1.55
C ALA A 485 -4.33 0.88 -1.55
N LEU A 486 -3.30 1.49 -2.14
CA LEU A 486 -1.96 0.92 -2.25
C LEU A 486 -1.30 0.64 -0.89
N ALA A 487 -1.50 1.55 0.07
CA ALA A 487 -0.96 1.41 1.43
C ALA A 487 -1.51 0.17 2.16
N LYS A 488 -2.69 -0.29 1.76
CA LYS A 488 -3.42 -1.40 2.39
C LYS A 488 -3.08 -2.75 1.73
N VAL A 489 -2.83 -2.77 0.40
CA VAL A 489 -2.48 -4.00 -0.34
C VAL A 489 -1.07 -4.54 -0.04
N ARG A 490 -0.08 -3.66 0.14
CA ARG A 490 1.35 -4.04 0.32
C ARG A 490 1.66 -4.97 1.50
N ARG A 491 0.71 -5.23 2.39
CA ARG A 491 0.91 -6.03 3.61
C ARG A 491 0.45 -7.48 3.49
N HIS A 492 -0.41 -7.83 2.53
CA HIS A 492 -1.14 -9.09 2.57
C HIS A 492 -1.54 -9.62 1.18
N THR A 493 -0.71 -10.48 0.58
CA THR A 493 -0.94 -11.07 -0.75
C THR A 493 -0.73 -12.58 -0.71
N SER A 494 -1.72 -13.34 -0.21
CA SER A 494 -1.85 -14.81 -0.45
C SER A 494 -3.06 -15.41 0.28
N LEU A 495 -4.27 -14.88 0.11
CA LEU A 495 -5.46 -15.49 0.72
C LEU A 495 -6.59 -15.70 -0.31
N PRO A 496 -7.19 -16.90 -0.34
CA PRO A 496 -8.36 -17.15 -1.16
C PRO A 496 -9.56 -16.35 -0.60
N LEU A 497 -10.03 -15.36 -1.35
CA LEU A 497 -11.20 -14.50 -1.04
C LEU A 497 -12.42 -14.97 -1.83
N LEU A 498 -12.68 -16.26 -1.84
CA LEU A 498 -13.61 -16.87 -2.79
C LEU A 498 -15.06 -16.49 -2.45
N ALA A 499 -15.40 -16.46 -1.15
CA ALA A 499 -16.72 -16.06 -0.69
C ALA A 499 -17.00 -14.56 -0.92
N VAL A 500 -16.04 -13.69 -0.62
CA VAL A 500 -16.19 -12.25 -0.85
C VAL A 500 -16.28 -11.94 -2.35
N SER A 501 -15.47 -12.62 -3.17
CA SER A 501 -15.54 -12.50 -4.63
C SER A 501 -16.91 -12.92 -5.16
N LEU A 502 -17.53 -13.99 -4.62
CA LEU A 502 -18.85 -14.45 -5.04
C LEU A 502 -19.94 -13.44 -4.76
N ILE A 503 -19.90 -12.86 -3.57
CA ILE A 503 -20.93 -11.94 -3.10
C ILE A 503 -20.81 -10.58 -3.79
N SER A 504 -19.58 -10.09 -4.02
CA SER A 504 -19.31 -8.76 -4.57
C SER A 504 -19.05 -8.73 -6.08
N GLY A 505 -18.69 -9.88 -6.67
CA GLY A 505 -18.13 -10.01 -8.01
C GLY A 505 -16.77 -9.34 -8.20
N TRP A 506 -16.00 -9.12 -7.13
CA TRP A 506 -14.69 -8.49 -7.19
C TRP A 506 -13.57 -9.50 -7.47
N ILE A 507 -12.62 -9.08 -8.30
CA ILE A 507 -11.38 -9.81 -8.59
C ILE A 507 -10.24 -9.17 -7.78
N PHE A 508 -9.48 -10.00 -7.07
CA PHE A 508 -8.41 -9.59 -6.16
C PHE A 508 -7.01 -10.00 -6.64
N ASP A 509 -6.89 -10.99 -7.54
CA ASP A 509 -5.62 -11.57 -7.98
C ASP A 509 -4.67 -10.54 -8.63
N THR A 510 -5.22 -9.51 -9.28
CA THR A 510 -4.47 -8.43 -9.93
C THR A 510 -4.58 -7.09 -9.22
N LEU A 511 -5.06 -7.05 -7.98
CA LEU A 511 -5.48 -5.81 -7.33
C LEU A 511 -4.34 -4.78 -7.21
N ASP A 512 -3.13 -5.18 -6.81
CA ASP A 512 -1.99 -4.25 -6.69
C ASP A 512 -1.62 -3.63 -8.05
N ILE A 513 -1.61 -4.46 -9.11
CA ILE A 513 -1.31 -4.03 -10.48
C ILE A 513 -2.39 -3.04 -10.95
N THR A 514 -3.67 -3.38 -10.81
CA THR A 514 -4.78 -2.52 -11.23
C THR A 514 -4.79 -1.18 -10.49
N ILE A 515 -4.54 -1.17 -9.17
CA ILE A 515 -4.45 0.09 -8.41
C ILE A 515 -3.32 0.99 -8.94
N ARG A 516 -2.16 0.41 -9.23
CA ARG A 516 -1.01 1.18 -9.76
C ARG A 516 -1.26 1.70 -11.17
N GLN A 517 -1.89 0.91 -12.03
CA GLN A 517 -2.31 1.36 -13.36
C GLN A 517 -3.27 2.54 -13.26
N CYS A 518 -4.33 2.42 -12.45
CA CYS A 518 -5.29 3.50 -12.21
C CYS A 518 -4.65 4.75 -11.57
N LEU A 519 -3.68 4.57 -10.67
CA LEU A 519 -2.92 5.67 -10.08
C LEU A 519 -2.10 6.42 -11.14
N CYS A 520 -1.44 5.70 -12.05
CA CYS A 520 -0.69 6.32 -13.15
C CYS A 520 -1.62 7.13 -14.07
N GLU A 521 -2.80 6.58 -14.42
CA GLU A 521 -3.82 7.28 -15.21
C GLU A 521 -4.33 8.53 -14.50
N ALA A 522 -4.58 8.44 -13.19
CA ALA A 522 -5.07 9.58 -12.42
C ALA A 522 -4.03 10.70 -12.29
N MET A 523 -2.76 10.34 -12.02
CA MET A 523 -1.66 11.29 -11.98
C MET A 523 -1.41 11.96 -13.33
N PHE A 524 -1.52 11.19 -14.42
CA PHE A 524 -1.40 11.70 -15.78
C PHE A 524 -2.56 12.65 -16.12
N ALA A 525 -3.80 12.26 -15.84
CA ALA A 525 -4.98 13.11 -16.05
C ALA A 525 -4.96 14.40 -15.19
N ALA A 526 -4.33 14.36 -14.01
CA ALA A 526 -4.09 15.53 -13.16
C ALA A 526 -2.95 16.45 -13.64
N GLY A 527 -2.19 16.07 -14.67
CA GLY A 527 -1.02 16.80 -15.15
C GLY A 527 0.26 16.61 -14.31
N ARG A 528 0.28 15.65 -13.37
CA ARG A 528 1.44 15.30 -12.52
C ARG A 528 2.34 14.28 -13.22
N THR A 529 2.88 14.65 -14.38
CA THR A 529 3.64 13.75 -15.28
C THR A 529 4.88 13.14 -14.62
N LYS A 530 5.59 13.90 -13.77
CA LYS A 530 6.74 13.40 -13.01
C LYS A 530 6.36 12.27 -12.05
N ASP A 531 5.30 12.47 -11.27
CA ASP A 531 4.85 11.50 -10.26
C ASP A 531 4.24 10.25 -10.91
N ALA A 532 3.60 10.41 -12.07
CA ALA A 532 3.15 9.32 -12.92
C ALA A 532 4.33 8.46 -13.41
N GLY A 533 5.43 9.10 -13.85
CA GLY A 533 6.65 8.40 -14.27
C GLY A 533 7.31 7.60 -13.14
N GLU A 534 7.43 8.18 -11.95
CA GLU A 534 7.97 7.48 -10.77
C GLU A 534 7.08 6.31 -10.31
N SER A 535 5.76 6.44 -10.45
CA SER A 535 4.80 5.39 -10.12
C SER A 535 4.81 4.25 -11.15
N LEU A 536 4.97 4.59 -12.43
CA LEU A 536 5.15 3.64 -13.52
C LEU A 536 6.43 2.82 -13.32
N LEU A 537 7.54 3.45 -12.95
CA LEU A 537 8.79 2.75 -12.64
C LEU A 537 8.63 1.73 -11.51
N LYS A 538 7.85 2.06 -10.47
CA LYS A 538 7.54 1.12 -9.39
C LYS A 538 6.70 -0.06 -9.87
N LEU A 539 5.79 0.14 -10.83
CA LEU A 539 4.99 -0.92 -11.43
C LEU A 539 5.88 -1.86 -12.27
N VAL A 540 6.74 -1.30 -13.12
CA VAL A 540 7.68 -2.05 -13.97
C VAL A 540 8.59 -2.96 -13.12
N ASN A 541 9.18 -2.43 -12.04
CA ASN A 541 10.02 -3.19 -11.11
C ASN A 541 9.30 -4.37 -10.40
N ILE A 542 7.98 -4.30 -10.24
CA ILE A 542 7.18 -5.39 -9.64
C ILE A 542 6.92 -6.46 -10.69
N VAL A 543 6.56 -6.05 -11.91
CA VAL A 543 6.30 -6.95 -13.03
C VAL A 543 7.56 -7.74 -13.42
N GLU A 544 8.76 -7.18 -13.27
CA GLU A 544 10.01 -7.92 -13.45
C GLU A 544 10.26 -9.04 -12.42
N LYS A 545 9.75 -8.89 -11.20
CA LYS A 545 9.94 -9.88 -10.12
C LYS A 545 8.94 -11.03 -10.19
N GLU A 546 7.78 -10.81 -10.81
CA GLU A 546 6.68 -11.79 -10.90
C GLU A 546 6.54 -12.33 -12.34
N VAL A 547 7.27 -13.40 -12.63
CA VAL A 547 7.45 -14.02 -13.98
C VAL A 547 6.16 -14.52 -14.65
N TYR A 548 5.02 -14.55 -13.95
CA TYR A 548 3.79 -15.22 -14.44
C TYR A 548 2.67 -14.30 -14.99
N MET A 549 2.82 -12.96 -14.95
CA MET A 549 1.70 -12.02 -15.21
C MET A 549 1.97 -11.03 -16.36
N ILE A 550 2.58 -11.53 -17.43
CA ILE A 550 3.35 -10.70 -18.37
C ILE A 550 2.52 -10.05 -19.50
N GLY A 551 1.48 -10.71 -20.04
CA GLY A 551 0.84 -10.25 -21.30
C GLY A 551 0.10 -8.90 -21.22
N PRO A 552 -1.09 -8.84 -20.60
CA PRO A 552 -1.96 -7.65 -20.67
C PRO A 552 -1.38 -6.43 -19.93
N THR A 553 -0.56 -6.66 -18.90
CA THR A 553 0.10 -5.58 -18.15
C THR A 553 1.19 -4.91 -19.00
N THR A 554 1.96 -5.66 -19.79
CA THR A 554 3.00 -5.09 -20.66
C THR A 554 2.40 -4.35 -21.86
N GLU A 555 1.32 -4.86 -22.45
CA GLU A 555 0.56 -4.15 -23.48
C GLU A 555 0.00 -2.83 -22.94
N TRP A 556 -0.55 -2.82 -21.72
CA TRP A 556 -1.02 -1.60 -21.09
C TRP A 556 0.10 -0.61 -20.81
N ILE A 557 1.27 -1.07 -20.31
CA ILE A 557 2.44 -0.20 -20.08
C ILE A 557 2.86 0.45 -21.41
N TYR A 558 2.89 -0.32 -22.50
CA TYR A 558 3.20 0.19 -23.83
C TYR A 558 2.19 1.24 -24.30
N ASP A 559 0.89 0.95 -24.23
CA ASP A 559 -0.18 1.89 -24.60
C ASP A 559 -0.15 3.17 -23.75
N PHE A 560 0.02 3.05 -22.44
CA PHE A 560 0.11 4.19 -21.53
C PHE A 560 1.32 5.07 -21.86
N MET A 561 2.47 4.47 -22.17
CA MET A 561 3.64 5.21 -22.67
C MET A 561 3.30 5.94 -23.98
N GLN A 562 2.67 5.28 -24.96
CA GLN A 562 2.26 5.94 -26.22
C GLN A 562 1.28 7.10 -25.99
N ARG A 563 0.31 6.95 -25.08
CA ARG A 563 -0.64 8.02 -24.75
C ARG A 563 0.05 9.21 -24.08
N CYS A 564 0.96 8.95 -23.15
CA CYS A 564 1.81 9.98 -22.57
C CYS A 564 2.53 10.75 -23.68
N LEU A 565 3.15 10.03 -24.62
CA LEU A 565 3.90 10.56 -25.76
C LEU A 565 3.09 11.45 -26.71
N SER A 566 1.75 11.34 -26.70
CA SER A 566 0.83 12.03 -27.62
C SER A 566 0.21 13.34 -27.08
N THR A 567 0.33 13.65 -25.79
CA THR A 567 -0.29 14.84 -25.17
C THR A 567 0.70 16.01 -25.04
N PRO A 568 0.43 17.20 -25.63
CA PRO A 568 1.28 18.38 -25.44
C PRO A 568 1.12 19.01 -24.04
N GLU A 569 2.22 19.43 -23.42
CA GLU A 569 2.23 20.08 -22.09
C GLU A 569 1.36 21.35 -22.07
N ARG A 570 0.45 21.46 -21.09
CA ARG A 570 -0.08 22.76 -20.62
C ARG A 570 0.86 23.28 -19.53
N ASP A 571 1.70 24.24 -19.89
CA ASP A 571 2.42 25.07 -18.92
C ASP A 571 1.42 25.71 -17.94
N GLY A 572 1.79 25.72 -16.66
CA GLY A 572 0.95 26.13 -15.54
C GLY A 572 0.47 27.59 -15.62
N ASP A 573 -0.59 27.83 -14.83
CA ASP A 573 -1.23 29.10 -14.51
C ASP A 573 -2.04 29.79 -15.63
N VAL A 574 -3.33 29.43 -15.76
CA VAL A 574 -4.46 30.38 -15.78
C VAL A 574 -5.75 29.65 -15.39
N ALA A 575 -6.40 30.11 -14.32
CA ALA A 575 -7.80 29.84 -14.08
C ALA A 575 -8.65 30.47 -15.17
N SER A 576 -9.33 29.69 -16.01
CA SER A 576 -10.67 30.02 -16.53
C SER A 576 -11.23 28.93 -17.45
N ASN A 577 -12.55 28.82 -17.33
CA ASN A 577 -13.51 27.96 -18.01
C ASN A 577 -13.30 27.62 -19.50
N THR A 578 -14.06 26.58 -19.87
CA THR A 578 -14.64 26.20 -21.17
C THR A 578 -13.96 25.10 -22.00
N THR A 579 -14.56 23.91 -21.84
CA THR A 579 -15.12 23.02 -22.88
C THR A 579 -14.23 22.54 -24.02
N GLN A 580 -13.99 21.22 -24.01
CA GLN A 580 -14.31 20.23 -25.07
C GLN A 580 -13.17 19.21 -25.16
N TYR A 581 -13.29 18.10 -24.43
CA TYR A 581 -12.69 16.83 -24.87
C TYR A 581 -13.64 15.69 -24.51
N GLY A 582 -14.00 14.92 -25.55
CA GLY A 582 -14.91 13.80 -25.46
C GLY A 582 -14.35 12.66 -24.61
N ASN A 583 -15.29 11.88 -24.06
CA ASN A 583 -15.06 10.69 -23.23
C ASN A 583 -13.89 9.82 -23.73
N PRO A 584 -12.91 9.46 -22.87
CA PRO A 584 -12.06 8.31 -23.16
C PRO A 584 -12.91 7.02 -23.05
N PRO A 585 -12.76 6.03 -23.94
CA PRO A 585 -13.48 4.78 -23.84
C PRO A 585 -12.91 3.94 -22.67
N MET A 586 -13.81 3.33 -21.89
CA MET A 586 -13.49 2.21 -21.00
C MET A 586 -12.88 1.06 -21.81
N PRO A 587 -11.97 0.23 -21.24
CA PRO A 587 -11.27 -0.82 -21.98
C PRO A 587 -12.19 -2.03 -22.19
N HIS A 588 -13.02 -1.98 -23.23
CA HIS A 588 -13.74 -3.14 -23.75
C HIS A 588 -13.61 -3.19 -25.27
N SER A 589 -12.44 -3.62 -25.74
CA SER A 589 -12.23 -4.43 -26.96
C SER A 589 -10.78 -4.28 -27.40
N ILE A 590 -10.06 -5.40 -27.46
CA ILE A 590 -8.79 -5.52 -28.20
C ILE A 590 -9.13 -5.40 -29.70
N PRO A 591 -8.51 -4.49 -30.46
CA PRO A 591 -8.47 -4.62 -31.92
C PRO A 591 -7.12 -5.22 -32.32
N ASN A 592 -7.18 -6.39 -32.94
CA ASN A 592 -6.11 -6.89 -33.81
C ASN A 592 -5.89 -5.91 -34.95
N SER A 593 -4.65 -5.44 -35.17
CA SER A 593 -3.93 -5.58 -36.44
C SER A 593 -2.72 -4.64 -36.53
N SER A 594 -1.60 -5.23 -36.95
CA SER A 594 -0.47 -4.62 -37.65
C SER A 594 -0.77 -3.29 -38.38
N THR A 595 -0.01 -2.23 -38.11
CA THR A 595 0.62 -1.35 -39.11
C THR A 595 1.49 -0.27 -38.44
N HIS A 596 2.47 0.20 -39.21
CA HIS A 596 3.61 1.05 -38.90
C HIS A 596 3.35 2.40 -38.19
N THR A 597 4.44 2.92 -37.63
CA THR A 597 4.80 4.35 -37.39
C THR A 597 4.13 5.37 -38.31
N PRO A 598 3.93 6.67 -37.95
CA PRO A 598 4.70 7.49 -36.99
C PRO A 598 3.84 8.43 -36.09
N ILE A 599 4.48 9.14 -35.14
CA ILE A 599 4.22 10.51 -34.62
C ILE A 599 4.64 10.55 -33.14
N LEU A 600 5.89 10.95 -32.92
CA LEU A 600 6.56 10.98 -31.62
C LEU A 600 7.48 12.21 -31.53
N ARG A 601 6.94 13.38 -31.91
CA ARG A 601 7.69 14.61 -32.18
C ARG A 601 7.73 15.63 -31.04
N GLU A 602 7.00 15.46 -29.94
CA GLU A 602 6.88 16.54 -28.94
C GLU A 602 6.98 16.06 -27.48
N TRP A 603 8.08 15.40 -27.10
CA TRP A 603 8.38 15.04 -25.70
C TRP A 603 9.67 15.67 -25.14
N THR A 604 10.15 16.74 -25.78
CA THR A 604 11.48 17.32 -25.49
C THR A 604 11.47 18.53 -24.54
N LYS A 605 10.36 18.82 -23.84
CA LYS A 605 10.30 19.96 -22.92
C LYS A 605 10.15 19.62 -21.43
N ALA A 606 9.74 18.40 -21.08
CA ALA A 606 9.70 17.95 -19.70
C ALA A 606 11.11 17.63 -19.17
N LYS A 607 11.60 18.40 -18.19
CA LYS A 607 12.85 18.14 -17.43
C LYS A 607 12.74 16.87 -16.56
N LEU A 608 12.85 15.70 -17.17
CA LEU A 608 13.15 14.44 -16.46
C LEU A 608 14.67 14.24 -16.40
N THR A 609 15.19 14.02 -15.20
CA THR A 609 16.62 13.78 -14.93
C THR A 609 17.09 12.44 -15.53
N PRO A 610 18.31 12.36 -16.07
CA PRO A 610 18.87 11.15 -16.73
C PRO A 610 18.71 9.85 -15.92
N ASN A 611 18.84 9.92 -14.60
CA ASN A 611 18.73 8.75 -13.71
C ASN A 611 17.34 8.08 -13.73
N ALA A 612 16.27 8.83 -13.97
CA ALA A 612 14.92 8.27 -14.03
C ALA A 612 14.69 7.44 -15.31
N TRP A 613 15.39 7.78 -16.39
CA TRP A 613 15.40 7.01 -17.63
C TRP A 613 16.22 5.72 -17.50
N GLN A 614 17.33 5.80 -16.76
CA GLN A 614 18.19 4.68 -16.42
C GLN A 614 17.44 3.57 -15.67
N ASP A 615 16.63 3.94 -14.68
CA ASP A 615 15.89 2.96 -13.88
C ASP A 615 14.72 2.33 -14.64
N VAL A 616 14.07 3.07 -15.56
CA VAL A 616 12.97 2.55 -16.40
C VAL A 616 13.50 1.57 -17.47
N LEU A 617 14.67 1.83 -18.03
CA LEU A 617 15.29 0.99 -19.04
C LEU A 617 15.90 -0.29 -18.46
N VAL A 618 16.60 -0.19 -17.31
CA VAL A 618 17.11 -1.37 -16.58
C VAL A 618 15.96 -2.30 -16.15
N ALA A 619 14.81 -1.72 -15.78
CA ALA A 619 13.63 -2.48 -15.37
C ALA A 619 12.76 -3.00 -16.54
N SER A 620 13.12 -2.72 -17.79
CA SER A 620 12.46 -3.28 -18.98
C SER A 620 13.27 -4.43 -19.60
N ALA A 621 14.44 -4.74 -19.03
CA ALA A 621 15.46 -5.60 -19.59
C ALA A 621 15.12 -7.11 -19.56
N GLY A 622 13.95 -7.48 -18.99
CA GLY A 622 13.43 -8.84 -18.91
C GLY A 622 12.42 -9.26 -20.00
N PHE A 623 11.98 -8.36 -20.88
CA PHE A 623 10.96 -8.69 -21.90
C PHE A 623 11.54 -9.00 -23.28
N LEU A 624 10.91 -9.98 -23.95
CA LEU A 624 11.23 -10.55 -25.27
C LEU A 624 10.93 -9.59 -26.44
N ILE A 625 11.33 -8.32 -26.31
CA ILE A 625 11.60 -7.41 -27.43
C ILE A 625 13.13 -7.40 -27.57
N PRO A 626 13.73 -7.44 -28.77
CA PRO A 626 15.18 -7.37 -28.87
C PRO A 626 15.64 -6.09 -28.17
N ARG A 627 16.39 -6.23 -27.06
CA ARG A 627 16.88 -5.09 -26.23
C ARG A 627 17.40 -3.94 -27.10
N PHE A 628 18.00 -4.31 -28.24
CA PHE A 628 18.48 -3.42 -29.28
C PHE A 628 17.43 -2.46 -29.88
N ASP A 629 16.20 -2.89 -30.17
CA ASP A 629 15.21 -2.06 -30.87
C ASP A 629 14.68 -0.92 -29.97
N ILE A 630 14.60 -1.16 -28.67
CA ILE A 630 14.25 -0.15 -27.66
C ILE A 630 15.39 0.86 -27.53
N TYR A 631 16.62 0.39 -27.31
CA TYR A 631 17.80 1.26 -27.22
C TYR A 631 18.01 2.08 -28.50
N LYS A 632 17.85 1.46 -29.68
CA LYS A 632 17.89 2.12 -30.98
C LYS A 632 16.87 3.25 -31.07
N THR A 633 15.62 2.97 -30.71
CA THR A 633 14.54 3.97 -30.78
C THR A 633 14.81 5.14 -29.83
N VAL A 634 15.25 4.88 -28.59
CA VAL A 634 15.59 5.92 -27.60
C VAL A 634 16.77 6.77 -28.08
N CYS A 635 17.82 6.14 -28.60
CA CYS A 635 18.98 6.83 -29.13
C CYS A 635 18.62 7.74 -30.32
N GLU A 636 17.84 7.26 -31.30
CA GLU A 636 17.39 8.05 -32.45
C GLU A 636 16.53 9.25 -32.02
N HIS A 637 15.73 9.12 -30.95
CA HIS A 637 14.94 10.24 -30.41
C HIS A 637 15.79 11.26 -29.65
N LEU A 638 16.76 10.81 -28.84
CA LEU A 638 17.69 11.71 -28.14
C LEU A 638 18.57 12.48 -29.13
N GLU A 639 18.99 11.83 -30.23
CA GLU A 639 19.68 12.47 -31.35
C GLU A 639 18.81 13.56 -32.00
N ALA A 640 17.53 13.26 -32.27
CA ALA A 640 16.57 14.21 -32.85
C ALA A 640 16.24 15.38 -31.91
N ALA A 641 16.38 15.20 -30.60
CA ALA A 641 16.13 16.20 -29.56
C ALA A 641 17.32 17.14 -29.25
N ASP A 642 18.42 17.05 -30.00
CA ASP A 642 19.71 17.72 -29.69
C ASP A 642 20.31 17.35 -28.31
N ARG A 643 19.80 16.28 -27.66
CA ARG A 643 20.29 15.76 -26.39
C ARG A 643 21.37 14.70 -26.59
N VAL A 644 22.40 15.07 -27.35
CA VAL A 644 23.40 14.12 -27.84
C VAL A 644 24.21 13.48 -26.69
N LEU A 645 24.47 14.22 -25.61
CA LEU A 645 25.16 13.69 -24.42
C LEU A 645 24.37 12.55 -23.75
N ASP A 646 23.06 12.71 -23.59
CA ASP A 646 22.23 11.65 -23.01
C ASP A 646 22.16 10.43 -23.94
N ALA A 647 22.17 10.65 -25.27
CA ALA A 647 22.26 9.56 -26.25
C ALA A 647 23.59 8.79 -26.11
N THR A 648 24.70 9.48 -25.82
CA THR A 648 26.01 8.85 -25.62
C THR A 648 26.04 7.94 -24.39
N GLU A 649 25.47 8.39 -23.26
CA GLU A 649 25.38 7.58 -22.04
C GLU A 649 24.52 6.33 -22.25
N CYS A 650 23.39 6.47 -22.95
CA CYS A 650 22.50 5.37 -23.31
C CYS A 650 23.23 4.27 -24.11
N ILE A 651 24.10 4.66 -25.04
CA ILE A 651 24.89 3.71 -25.84
C ILE A 651 26.00 3.06 -25.04
N HIS A 652 26.72 3.83 -24.22
CA HIS A 652 27.75 3.25 -23.34
C HIS A 652 27.15 2.19 -22.42
N GLN A 653 25.95 2.44 -21.89
CA GLN A 653 25.23 1.48 -21.07
C GLN A 653 24.80 0.24 -21.87
N MET A 654 24.20 0.42 -23.05
CA MET A 654 23.84 -0.67 -23.97
C MET A 654 25.05 -1.56 -24.29
N VAL A 655 26.22 -0.97 -24.58
CA VAL A 655 27.44 -1.72 -24.89
C VAL A 655 28.00 -2.42 -23.64
N SER A 656 28.00 -1.77 -22.48
CA SER A 656 28.51 -2.34 -21.22
C SER A 656 27.68 -3.52 -20.69
N GLU A 657 26.37 -3.51 -20.93
CA GLU A 657 25.44 -4.57 -20.51
C GLU A 657 25.37 -5.73 -21.53
N SER A 658 25.92 -5.54 -22.73
CA SER A 658 25.93 -6.55 -23.81
C SER A 658 27.04 -7.60 -23.68
N THR A 659 27.50 -7.92 -22.46
CA THR A 659 28.54 -8.92 -22.16
C THR A 659 28.12 -10.38 -22.44
N VAL A 660 27.43 -10.64 -23.54
CA VAL A 660 27.55 -11.86 -24.33
C VAL A 660 28.11 -11.43 -25.69
N GLY A 661 29.41 -11.10 -25.71
CA GLY A 661 30.15 -10.62 -26.88
C GLY A 661 30.33 -11.63 -28.01
N ALA A 662 29.36 -12.53 -28.25
CA ALA A 662 29.43 -13.53 -29.32
C ALA A 662 28.23 -13.52 -30.27
N HIS A 663 27.12 -12.83 -29.96
CA HIS A 663 25.90 -12.83 -30.79
C HIS A 663 25.25 -11.44 -30.92
N MET A 664 26.03 -10.40 -31.16
CA MET A 664 25.48 -9.18 -31.77
C MET A 664 25.44 -9.44 -33.28
N GLN A 665 24.26 -9.38 -33.91
CA GLN A 665 24.14 -9.56 -35.37
C GLN A 665 24.90 -8.43 -36.09
N ASP A 666 25.54 -8.73 -37.23
CA ASP A 666 26.35 -7.75 -37.99
C ASP A 666 25.60 -6.43 -38.29
N GLU A 667 24.29 -6.49 -38.52
CA GLU A 667 23.45 -5.30 -38.73
C GLU A 667 23.34 -4.39 -37.49
N GLN A 668 23.33 -4.97 -36.29
CA GLN A 668 23.24 -4.23 -35.03
C GLN A 668 24.57 -3.51 -34.72
N ALA A 669 25.69 -4.20 -34.90
CA ALA A 669 27.02 -3.62 -34.74
C ALA A 669 27.26 -2.47 -35.74
N LYS A 670 26.80 -2.65 -36.98
CA LYS A 670 26.89 -1.62 -38.03
C LYS A 670 26.06 -0.37 -37.70
N TRP A 671 24.84 -0.54 -37.19
CA TRP A 671 24.01 0.60 -36.78
C TRP A 671 24.63 1.36 -35.58
N VAL A 672 25.17 0.65 -34.58
CA VAL A 672 25.83 1.30 -33.42
C VAL A 672 27.05 2.11 -33.86
N ALA A 673 27.87 1.57 -34.76
CA ALA A 673 29.01 2.28 -35.31
C ALA A 673 28.60 3.55 -36.07
N ASP A 674 27.58 3.45 -36.93
CA ASP A 674 27.03 4.57 -37.71
C ASP A 674 26.40 5.66 -36.81
N PHE A 675 25.67 5.24 -35.78
CA PHE A 675 25.08 6.18 -34.82
C PHE A 675 26.14 6.90 -33.97
N LYS A 676 27.16 6.17 -33.49
CA LYS A 676 28.29 6.77 -32.74
C LYS A 676 29.00 7.84 -33.58
N LEU A 677 29.21 7.58 -34.86
CA LEU A 677 29.82 8.52 -35.79
C LEU A 677 28.97 9.80 -35.93
N ARG A 678 27.66 9.68 -36.18
CA ARG A 678 26.75 10.84 -36.26
C ARG A 678 26.73 11.67 -34.98
N CYS A 679 26.69 11.03 -33.81
CA CYS A 679 26.72 11.74 -32.53
C CYS A 679 28.06 12.46 -32.30
N ALA A 680 29.18 11.85 -32.69
CA ALA A 680 30.49 12.49 -32.60
C ALA A 680 30.59 13.74 -33.48
N GLU A 681 30.15 13.68 -34.73
CA GLU A 681 30.12 14.84 -35.65
C GLU A 681 29.24 15.98 -35.11
N LYS A 682 28.09 15.64 -34.53
CA LYS A 682 27.17 16.63 -33.96
C LYS A 682 27.74 17.29 -32.69
N LEU A 683 28.41 16.52 -31.82
CA LEU A 683 29.12 17.07 -30.66
C LEU A 683 30.30 17.93 -31.07
N GLU A 684 31.01 17.58 -32.14
CA GLU A 684 32.08 18.39 -32.72
C GLU A 684 31.56 19.75 -33.20
N HIS A 685 30.45 19.78 -33.93
CA HIS A 685 29.80 21.02 -34.35
C HIS A 685 29.35 21.88 -33.17
N LEU A 686 28.76 21.28 -32.13
CA LEU A 686 28.38 22.01 -30.91
C LEU A 686 29.62 22.57 -30.20
N GLY A 687 30.70 21.80 -30.11
CA GLY A 687 31.98 22.28 -29.58
C GLY A 687 32.55 23.44 -30.39
N ASP A 688 32.48 23.39 -31.71
CA ASP A 688 32.91 24.48 -32.60
C ASP A 688 32.05 25.74 -32.38
N THR A 689 30.74 25.60 -32.19
CA THR A 689 29.87 26.74 -31.87
C THR A 689 30.23 27.35 -30.51
N ALA A 690 30.48 26.54 -29.49
CA ALA A 690 30.92 27.00 -28.17
C ALA A 690 32.28 27.71 -28.24
N MET A 691 33.19 27.25 -29.10
CA MET A 691 34.46 27.93 -29.38
C MET A 691 34.25 29.32 -30.01
N THR A 692 33.25 29.49 -30.88
CA THR A 692 32.93 30.81 -31.45
C THR A 692 32.28 31.76 -30.44
N THR A 693 31.49 31.25 -29.50
CA THR A 693 30.87 32.04 -28.41
C THR A 693 31.83 32.33 -27.25
N ARG A 694 33.05 31.78 -27.29
CA ARG A 694 34.08 31.84 -26.24
C ARG A 694 33.67 31.15 -24.94
N ASP A 695 32.75 30.19 -25.00
CA ASP A 695 32.45 29.29 -23.89
C ASP A 695 33.38 28.07 -23.96
N TYR A 696 34.57 28.22 -23.38
CA TYR A 696 35.62 27.20 -23.49
C TYR A 696 35.31 25.96 -22.66
N ASP A 697 34.62 26.09 -21.53
CA ASP A 697 34.27 24.96 -20.67
C ASP A 697 33.22 24.07 -21.33
N GLU A 698 32.21 24.67 -21.97
CA GLU A 698 31.24 23.91 -22.75
C GLU A 698 31.91 23.24 -23.96
N ALA A 699 32.77 23.96 -24.69
CA ALA A 699 33.52 23.38 -25.82
C ALA A 699 34.35 22.15 -25.40
N ILE A 700 35.08 22.25 -24.28
CA ILE A 700 35.88 21.14 -23.73
C ILE A 700 34.97 19.94 -23.39
N SER A 701 33.82 20.19 -22.77
CA SER A 701 32.85 19.14 -22.43
C SER A 701 32.35 18.40 -23.67
N LYS A 702 31.94 19.14 -24.72
CA LYS A 702 31.43 18.55 -25.97
C LYS A 702 32.50 17.77 -26.72
N TYR A 703 33.72 18.31 -26.87
CA TYR A 703 34.82 17.59 -27.52
C TYR A 703 35.25 16.34 -26.73
N SER A 704 35.20 16.39 -25.40
CA SER A 704 35.52 15.22 -24.57
C SER A 704 34.49 14.11 -24.71
N ALA A 705 33.20 14.46 -24.79
CA ALA A 705 32.14 13.49 -25.05
C ALA A 705 32.20 12.91 -26.48
N ALA A 706 32.65 13.70 -27.46
CA ALA A 706 32.88 13.18 -28.81
C ALA A 706 34.01 12.13 -28.82
N LEU A 707 35.08 12.35 -28.04
CA LEU A 707 36.20 11.42 -27.92
C LEU A 707 35.85 10.11 -27.21
N THR A 708 34.87 10.10 -26.30
CA THR A 708 34.45 8.86 -25.61
C THR A 708 33.66 7.90 -26.49
N LEU A 709 33.04 8.38 -27.57
CA LEU A 709 32.24 7.55 -28.47
C LEU A 709 33.05 6.60 -29.36
N ASP A 710 34.37 6.77 -29.37
CA ASP A 710 35.37 5.97 -30.09
C ASP A 710 35.01 5.67 -31.56
N PRO A 711 34.79 6.70 -32.41
CA PRO A 711 35.02 6.53 -33.83
C PRO A 711 36.53 6.50 -34.06
N GLU A 712 37.03 5.59 -34.91
CA GLU A 712 38.46 5.50 -35.27
C GLU A 712 39.11 6.89 -35.36
N VAL A 713 39.98 7.15 -34.38
CA VAL A 713 40.30 8.47 -33.79
C VAL A 713 40.62 9.56 -34.82
N PRO A 714 39.79 10.61 -34.99
CA PRO A 714 40.18 11.77 -35.76
C PRO A 714 41.11 12.63 -34.90
N GLN A 715 42.40 12.67 -35.24
CA GLN A 715 43.40 13.60 -34.66
C GLN A 715 42.89 15.04 -34.55
N GLY A 716 41.96 15.44 -35.43
CA GLY A 716 41.27 16.72 -35.43
C GLY A 716 40.55 17.05 -34.12
N LEU A 717 39.93 16.09 -33.44
CA LEU A 717 39.21 16.34 -32.17
C LEU A 717 40.17 16.71 -31.03
N PHE A 718 41.30 16.01 -30.92
CA PHE A 718 42.35 16.36 -29.95
C PHE A 718 42.95 17.74 -30.23
N ILE A 719 43.16 18.09 -31.52
CA ILE A 719 43.63 19.43 -31.90
C ILE A 719 42.62 20.50 -31.48
N LYS A 720 41.33 20.28 -31.73
CA LYS A 720 40.24 21.21 -31.36
C LYS A 720 40.10 21.36 -29.84
N ARG A 721 40.15 20.26 -29.09
CA ARG A 721 40.09 20.30 -27.62
C ARG A 721 41.34 20.94 -27.00
N SER A 722 42.54 20.63 -27.51
CA SER A 722 43.78 21.30 -27.11
C SER A 722 43.69 22.80 -27.34
N LYS A 723 43.14 23.25 -28.48
CA LYS A 723 42.90 24.67 -28.77
C LYS A 723 41.93 25.30 -27.76
N ALA A 724 40.87 24.58 -27.34
CA ALA A 724 39.94 25.04 -26.31
C ALA A 724 40.63 25.17 -24.94
N TYR A 725 41.43 24.17 -24.53
CA TYR A 725 42.21 24.23 -23.29
C TYR A 725 43.23 25.37 -23.28
N ILE A 726 43.94 25.59 -24.39
CA ILE A 726 44.85 26.74 -24.53
C ILE A 726 44.05 28.02 -24.37
N ALA A 727 42.90 28.18 -25.03
CA ALA A 727 42.08 29.38 -24.91
C ALA A 727 41.60 29.62 -23.46
N GLY A 728 41.09 28.56 -22.80
CA GLY A 728 40.66 28.57 -21.39
C GLY A 728 41.78 28.70 -20.35
N GLY A 729 43.05 28.54 -20.74
CA GLY A 729 44.21 28.74 -19.86
C GLY A 729 44.65 27.49 -19.07
N VAL A 730 44.16 26.30 -19.45
CA VAL A 730 44.51 25.02 -18.83
C VAL A 730 45.61 24.33 -19.64
N CYS A 731 46.85 24.84 -19.54
CA CYS A 731 47.94 24.43 -20.42
C CYS A 731 48.41 22.97 -20.22
N GLU A 732 48.32 22.40 -19.01
CA GLU A 732 48.76 21.01 -18.76
C GLU A 732 47.92 19.99 -19.54
N GLN A 733 46.59 20.15 -19.56
CA GLN A 733 45.69 19.27 -20.32
C GLN A 733 45.83 19.48 -21.83
N ALA A 734 46.10 20.72 -22.28
CA ALA A 734 46.40 21.00 -23.68
C ALA A 734 47.68 20.30 -24.18
N LEU A 735 48.70 20.16 -23.31
CA LEU A 735 49.94 19.45 -23.63
C LEU A 735 49.69 17.95 -23.78
N ASN A 736 48.90 17.36 -22.88
CA ASN A 736 48.52 15.95 -23.00
C ASN A 736 47.81 15.66 -24.32
N ASP A 737 46.83 16.49 -24.70
CA ASP A 737 46.13 16.35 -25.99
C ASP A 737 47.08 16.52 -27.19
N ALA A 738 48.07 17.43 -27.10
CA ALA A 738 49.06 17.61 -28.16
C ALA A 738 50.03 16.42 -28.27
N ASP A 739 50.43 15.83 -27.13
CA ASP A 739 51.27 14.65 -27.08
C ASP A 739 50.54 13.41 -27.62
N GLU A 740 49.24 13.26 -27.35
CA GLU A 740 48.40 12.23 -27.98
C GLU A 740 48.36 12.38 -29.51
N VAL A 741 48.22 13.60 -30.05
CA VAL A 741 48.27 13.83 -31.50
C VAL A 741 49.63 13.44 -32.09
N ILE A 742 50.73 13.75 -31.40
CA ILE A 742 52.09 13.39 -31.83
C ILE A 742 52.30 11.86 -31.75
N MET A 743 51.73 11.20 -30.74
CA MET A 743 51.76 9.75 -30.61
C MET A 743 51.01 9.06 -31.75
N LEU A 744 49.86 9.61 -32.16
CA LEU A 744 49.04 9.09 -33.26
C LEU A 744 49.68 9.31 -34.63
N ASP A 745 50.27 10.49 -34.87
CA ASP A 745 51.05 10.77 -36.08
C ASP A 745 52.26 11.68 -35.77
N PRO A 746 53.46 11.07 -35.60
CA PRO A 746 54.69 11.81 -35.35
C PRO A 746 55.15 12.70 -36.51
N SER A 747 54.58 12.51 -37.72
CA SER A 747 54.89 13.29 -38.91
C SER A 747 53.96 14.50 -39.09
N SER A 748 52.84 14.55 -38.38
CA SER A 748 51.88 15.65 -38.41
C SER A 748 52.46 16.92 -37.73
N PRO A 749 52.57 18.05 -38.45
CA PRO A 749 53.03 19.30 -37.84
C PRO A 749 52.07 19.88 -36.80
N TRP A 750 50.78 19.55 -36.90
CA TRP A 750 49.71 20.17 -36.11
C TRP A 750 49.79 19.82 -34.63
N GLY A 751 50.26 18.61 -34.28
CA GLY A 751 50.52 18.24 -32.89
C GLY A 751 51.63 19.10 -32.26
N TYR A 752 52.73 19.30 -32.98
CA TYR A 752 53.83 20.15 -32.54
C TYR A 752 53.42 21.63 -32.47
N GLU A 753 52.55 22.10 -33.37
CA GLU A 753 51.98 23.45 -33.32
C GLU A 753 51.16 23.66 -32.03
N ARG A 754 50.26 22.73 -31.69
CA ARG A 754 49.47 22.79 -30.45
C ARG A 754 50.36 22.72 -29.22
N LYS A 755 51.37 21.84 -29.22
CA LYS A 755 52.35 21.72 -28.13
C LYS A 755 53.14 23.00 -27.94
N HIS A 756 53.62 23.62 -29.03
CA HIS A 756 54.28 24.92 -28.99
C HIS A 756 53.39 26.00 -28.38
N ALA A 757 52.14 26.12 -28.84
CA ALA A 757 51.19 27.11 -28.35
C ALA A 757 50.86 26.93 -26.86
N ALA A 758 50.73 25.69 -26.39
CA ALA A 758 50.53 25.38 -24.98
C ALA A 758 51.76 25.70 -24.12
N LEU A 759 52.97 25.33 -24.56
CA LEU A 759 54.24 25.65 -23.86
C LEU A 759 54.49 27.15 -23.79
N HIS A 760 54.23 27.87 -24.89
CA HIS A 760 54.31 29.33 -24.94
C HIS A 760 53.37 29.94 -23.90
N LYS A 761 52.10 29.53 -23.87
CA LYS A 761 51.11 30.07 -22.91
C LYS A 761 51.43 29.67 -21.46
N ALA A 762 52.08 28.54 -21.24
CA ALA A 762 52.56 28.10 -19.92
C ALA A 762 53.82 28.85 -19.43
N GLY A 763 54.49 29.63 -20.30
CA GLY A 763 55.73 30.35 -19.98
C GLY A 763 57.02 29.52 -20.10
N SER A 764 56.94 28.30 -20.66
CA SER A 764 58.10 27.43 -20.92
C SER A 764 58.70 27.72 -22.30
N TYR A 765 59.26 28.92 -22.47
CA TYR A 765 59.67 29.42 -23.79
C TYR A 765 60.81 28.64 -24.45
N ASP A 766 61.76 28.08 -23.68
CA ASP A 766 62.86 27.29 -24.26
C ASP A 766 62.34 26.02 -24.95
N ASP A 767 61.43 25.31 -24.27
CA ASP A 767 60.79 24.10 -24.81
C ASP A 767 59.86 24.44 -25.97
N ALA A 768 59.17 25.58 -25.90
CA ALA A 768 58.33 26.09 -26.99
C ALA A 768 59.15 26.36 -28.25
N ILE A 769 60.28 27.05 -28.15
CA ILE A 769 61.19 27.34 -29.27
C ILE A 769 61.75 26.04 -29.85
N GLY A 770 62.14 25.08 -29.00
CA GLY A 770 62.60 23.76 -29.44
C GLY A 770 61.53 23.03 -30.24
N THR A 771 60.31 22.99 -29.72
CA THR A 771 59.15 22.35 -30.37
C THR A 771 58.80 23.01 -31.71
N PHE A 772 58.89 24.34 -31.80
CA PHE A 772 58.64 25.08 -33.04
C PHE A 772 59.66 24.75 -34.13
N LYS A 773 60.94 24.59 -33.77
CA LYS A 773 61.97 24.14 -34.72
C LYS A 773 61.70 22.73 -35.23
N THR A 774 61.28 21.83 -34.34
CA THR A 774 60.87 20.47 -34.73
C THR A 774 59.63 20.51 -35.64
N MET A 775 58.68 21.41 -35.39
CA MET A 775 57.53 21.62 -36.27
C MET A 775 57.97 22.05 -37.68
N LEU A 776 58.82 23.08 -37.79
CA LEU A 776 59.32 23.56 -39.08
C LEU A 776 60.10 22.48 -39.85
N SER A 777 60.93 21.69 -39.16
CA SER A 777 61.63 20.57 -39.80
C SER A 777 60.64 19.54 -40.33
N LYS A 778 59.59 19.19 -39.56
CA LYS A 778 58.56 18.25 -40.01
C LYS A 778 57.72 18.78 -41.16
N MET A 779 57.41 20.08 -41.19
CA MET A 779 56.73 20.71 -42.33
C MET A 779 57.59 20.66 -43.61
N SER A 780 58.90 20.87 -43.49
CA SER A 780 59.82 20.80 -44.63
C SER A 780 60.01 19.37 -45.16
N GLU A 781 59.94 18.37 -44.27
CA GLU A 781 60.06 16.93 -44.56
C GLU A 781 58.73 16.31 -45.06
N SER A 782 57.61 17.03 -44.96
CA SER A 782 56.28 16.51 -45.31
C SER A 782 56.17 16.18 -46.79
N ARG A 783 55.47 15.07 -47.10
CA ARG A 783 55.17 14.67 -48.48
C ARG A 783 54.13 15.60 -49.14
N ASP A 784 53.31 16.26 -48.33
CA ASP A 784 52.30 17.20 -48.80
C ASP A 784 52.95 18.50 -49.31
N LEU A 785 52.53 18.95 -50.50
CA LEU A 785 53.03 20.18 -51.13
C LEU A 785 52.47 21.42 -50.45
N ASP A 786 51.24 21.38 -49.94
CA ASP A 786 50.57 22.53 -49.33
C ASP A 786 51.16 22.84 -47.95
N ILE A 787 51.51 21.79 -47.19
CA ILE A 787 52.20 21.92 -45.89
C ILE A 787 53.60 22.53 -46.10
N ARG A 788 54.32 22.11 -47.15
CA ARG A 788 55.63 22.69 -47.49
C ARG A 788 55.55 24.15 -47.93
N ALA A 789 54.50 24.52 -48.67
CA ALA A 789 54.24 25.90 -49.03
C ALA A 789 53.92 26.77 -47.81
N CYS A 790 53.16 26.25 -46.83
CA CYS A 790 52.88 26.96 -45.58
C CYS A 790 54.13 27.20 -44.72
N CYS A 791 55.14 26.32 -44.79
CA CYS A 791 56.41 26.50 -44.09
C CYS A 791 57.09 27.84 -44.44
N GLN A 792 56.91 28.34 -45.67
CA GLN A 792 57.48 29.62 -46.13
C GLN A 792 56.84 30.85 -45.48
N GLN A 793 55.70 30.71 -44.80
CA GLN A 793 55.02 31.79 -44.08
C GLN A 793 55.52 31.96 -42.64
N TYR A 794 56.36 31.04 -42.15
CA TYR A 794 56.90 31.07 -40.81
C TYR A 794 58.34 31.57 -40.82
N VAL A 795 58.70 32.33 -39.78
CA VAL A 795 60.03 32.89 -39.59
C VAL A 795 60.84 31.94 -38.71
N ASP A 796 62.08 31.62 -39.11
CA ASP A 796 62.97 30.83 -38.25
C ASP A 796 63.29 31.64 -36.98
N PRO A 797 63.18 31.05 -35.78
CA PRO A 797 63.62 31.70 -34.55
C PRO A 797 65.04 32.30 -34.58
N ALA A 798 65.92 31.86 -35.49
CA ALA A 798 67.23 32.45 -35.75
C ALA A 798 67.15 33.86 -36.34
N GLU A 799 66.24 34.11 -37.29
CA GLU A 799 66.04 35.41 -37.93
C GLU A 799 65.48 36.42 -36.92
N THR A 800 64.51 35.99 -36.08
CA THR A 800 64.01 36.82 -34.98
C THR A 800 65.11 37.20 -33.98
N ARG A 801 66.05 36.28 -33.69
CA ARG A 801 67.22 36.60 -32.85
C ARG A 801 68.13 37.65 -33.48
N GLU A 802 68.31 37.61 -34.79
CA GLU A 802 69.10 38.62 -35.50
C GLU A 802 68.42 39.99 -35.44
N ALA A 803 67.11 40.06 -35.67
CA ALA A 803 66.32 41.28 -35.54
C ALA A 803 66.38 41.87 -34.12
N ILE A 804 66.24 41.03 -33.08
CA ILE A 804 66.38 41.46 -31.68
C ILE A 804 67.80 41.96 -31.40
N ARG A 805 68.84 41.28 -31.92
CA ARG A 805 70.24 41.73 -31.77
C ARG A 805 70.48 43.06 -32.45
N GLU A 806 69.90 43.29 -33.63
CA GLU A 806 70.00 44.56 -34.33
C GLU A 806 69.32 45.68 -33.52
N ALA A 807 68.11 45.46 -33.01
CA ALA A 807 67.40 46.40 -32.13
C ALA A 807 68.20 46.69 -30.85
N ILE A 808 68.79 45.68 -30.22
CA ILE A 808 69.70 45.84 -29.07
C ILE A 808 70.90 46.70 -29.44
N GLN A 809 71.55 46.44 -30.58
CA GLN A 809 72.70 47.23 -31.03
C GLN A 809 72.31 48.69 -31.30
N ASN A 810 71.15 48.93 -31.91
CA ASN A 810 70.63 50.27 -32.17
C ASN A 810 70.31 51.01 -30.87
N ALA A 811 69.65 50.35 -29.91
CA ALA A 811 69.39 50.91 -28.58
C ALA A 811 70.70 51.24 -27.82
N ILE A 812 71.69 50.34 -27.84
CA ILE A 812 73.01 50.56 -27.23
C ILE A 812 73.79 51.70 -27.91
N ARG A 813 73.65 51.87 -29.23
CA ARG A 813 74.26 53.00 -29.96
C ARG A 813 73.61 54.33 -29.62
N ALA A 814 72.29 54.34 -29.40
CA ALA A 814 71.52 55.53 -29.04
C ALA A 814 71.70 55.97 -27.57
N LEU A 815 72.23 55.09 -26.70
CA LEU A 815 72.47 55.37 -25.28
C LEU A 815 73.78 56.15 -25.05
N PRO A 816 73.77 57.31 -24.37
CA PRO A 816 74.98 58.11 -24.14
C PRO A 816 75.81 57.73 -22.89
N ARG A 817 75.38 56.77 -22.04
CA ARG A 817 76.04 56.48 -20.73
C ARG A 817 76.28 54.99 -20.47
N VAL A 818 77.44 54.68 -19.88
CA VAL A 818 77.90 53.33 -19.54
C VAL A 818 77.31 52.90 -18.18
N LEU A 819 76.66 51.73 -18.12
CA LEU A 819 76.05 51.19 -16.91
C LEU A 819 77.10 50.57 -15.97
N ILE A 820 76.87 50.62 -14.65
CA ILE A 820 77.77 50.08 -13.62
C ILE A 820 77.17 48.78 -13.08
N ASN A 821 77.95 47.69 -13.09
CA ASN A 821 77.55 46.41 -12.50
C ASN A 821 77.60 46.52 -10.96
N THR A 822 76.50 46.23 -10.27
CA THR A 822 76.41 46.38 -8.80
C THR A 822 77.25 45.37 -8.03
N ASP A 823 77.52 44.21 -8.61
CA ASP A 823 78.19 43.10 -7.92
C ASP A 823 79.72 43.17 -8.08
N SER A 824 80.21 43.81 -9.15
CA SER A 824 81.65 43.95 -9.44
C SER A 824 82.17 45.38 -9.36
N GLY A 825 81.29 46.40 -9.32
CA GLY A 825 81.66 47.82 -9.32
C GLY A 825 82.30 48.32 -10.62
N CYS A 826 82.47 47.45 -11.62
CA CYS A 826 83.11 47.76 -12.89
C CYS A 826 82.10 48.26 -13.95
N LEU A 827 82.60 49.08 -14.89
CA LEU A 827 81.85 49.53 -16.06
C LEU A 827 81.49 48.32 -16.94
N LEU A 828 80.19 48.15 -17.24
CA LEU A 828 79.70 47.12 -18.15
C LEU A 828 80.07 47.49 -19.59
N GLY A 829 80.95 46.73 -20.22
CA GLY A 829 81.26 46.88 -21.65
C GLY A 829 80.01 46.65 -22.52
N LYS A 830 79.94 47.31 -23.69
CA LYS A 830 78.79 47.25 -24.62
C LYS A 830 78.37 45.81 -24.98
N SER A 831 79.32 44.88 -25.05
CA SER A 831 79.06 43.45 -25.30
C SER A 831 78.36 42.73 -24.14
N LYS A 832 78.71 43.04 -22.90
CA LYS A 832 78.06 42.46 -21.71
C LYS A 832 76.66 43.04 -21.47
N GLN A 833 76.41 44.28 -21.90
CA GLN A 833 75.07 44.89 -21.88
C GLN A 833 74.14 44.23 -22.91
N ALA A 834 74.66 43.85 -24.08
CA ALA A 834 73.86 43.11 -25.06
C ALA A 834 73.43 41.73 -24.53
N LEU A 835 74.35 41.00 -23.87
CA LEU A 835 74.09 39.67 -23.30
C LEU A 835 73.09 39.68 -22.12
N SER A 836 72.88 40.81 -21.44
CA SER A 836 71.94 40.88 -20.32
C SER A 836 70.48 40.96 -20.74
N PHE A 837 70.16 41.47 -21.94
CA PHE A 837 68.80 41.35 -22.46
C PHE A 837 68.51 39.90 -22.88
N GLU A 838 69.50 39.23 -23.48
CA GLU A 838 69.38 37.82 -23.90
C GLU A 838 69.13 36.85 -22.72
N SER A 839 69.41 37.25 -21.48
CA SER A 839 69.15 36.43 -20.28
C SER A 839 67.74 36.63 -19.67
N LEU A 840 66.94 37.56 -20.20
CA LEU A 840 65.60 37.84 -19.69
C LEU A 840 64.54 36.88 -20.24
N PRO A 841 63.47 36.59 -19.47
CA PRO A 841 62.32 35.84 -19.97
C PRO A 841 61.68 36.50 -21.20
N VAL A 842 61.61 37.83 -21.21
CA VAL A 842 61.03 38.64 -22.31
C VAL A 842 61.77 38.39 -23.64
N TYR A 843 63.09 38.18 -23.61
CA TYR A 843 63.85 37.83 -24.81
C TYR A 843 63.37 36.50 -25.41
N LYS A 844 63.12 35.50 -24.56
CA LYS A 844 62.65 34.18 -25.01
C LYS A 844 61.18 34.23 -25.44
N GLU A 845 60.37 35.05 -24.78
CA GLU A 845 58.99 35.32 -25.14
C GLU A 845 58.88 36.00 -26.52
N LEU A 846 59.70 37.00 -26.81
CA LEU A 846 59.76 37.65 -28.12
C LEU A 846 60.12 36.66 -29.23
N ILE A 847 61.09 35.76 -28.98
CA ILE A 847 61.48 34.72 -29.95
C ILE A 847 60.35 33.71 -30.13
N SER A 848 59.67 33.32 -29.06
CA SER A 848 58.62 32.30 -29.12
C SER A 848 57.31 32.83 -29.71
N SER A 849 57.04 34.14 -29.64
CA SER A 849 55.80 34.76 -30.13
C SER A 849 55.84 35.16 -31.60
N MET A 850 57.02 35.52 -32.12
CA MET A 850 57.20 35.98 -33.50
C MET A 850 57.39 34.83 -34.47
N THR A 851 56.29 34.11 -34.71
CA THR A 851 56.27 32.89 -35.53
C THR A 851 55.99 33.16 -37.00
N THR A 852 55.20 34.18 -37.35
CA THR A 852 54.71 34.44 -38.72
C THR A 852 55.25 35.72 -39.34
N HIS A 853 55.54 36.73 -38.52
CA HIS A 853 56.15 37.99 -38.94
C HIS A 853 56.98 38.56 -37.80
N ILE A 854 58.04 39.28 -38.15
CA ILE A 854 58.87 39.99 -37.18
C ILE A 854 58.27 41.38 -36.97
N ASP A 855 57.72 41.62 -35.78
CA ASP A 855 57.27 42.96 -35.38
C ASP A 855 58.46 43.76 -34.85
N HIS A 856 59.18 44.40 -35.78
CA HIS A 856 60.31 45.26 -35.44
C HIS A 856 59.92 46.39 -34.47
N GLY A 857 58.69 46.89 -34.53
CA GLY A 857 58.22 47.97 -33.65
C GLY A 857 58.06 47.48 -32.20
N HIS A 858 57.46 46.31 -32.00
CA HIS A 858 57.32 45.72 -30.66
C HIS A 858 58.69 45.33 -30.08
N ILE A 859 59.59 44.75 -30.88
CA ILE A 859 60.97 44.45 -30.46
C ILE A 859 61.67 45.74 -30.02
N GLU A 860 61.65 46.78 -30.86
CA GLU A 860 62.31 48.04 -30.56
C GLU A 860 61.74 48.69 -29.29
N GLN A 861 60.43 48.62 -29.09
CA GLN A 861 59.78 49.16 -27.90
C GLN A 861 60.23 48.43 -26.62
N GLU A 862 60.13 47.10 -26.58
CA GLU A 862 60.54 46.30 -25.40
C GLU A 862 62.03 46.44 -25.08
N VAL A 863 62.87 46.41 -26.11
CA VAL A 863 64.32 46.62 -25.97
C VAL A 863 64.62 48.03 -25.45
N THR A 864 63.98 49.05 -26.04
CA THR A 864 64.19 50.45 -25.63
C THR A 864 63.69 50.70 -24.22
N ASP A 865 62.53 50.17 -23.85
CA ASP A 865 61.97 50.32 -22.51
C ASP A 865 62.83 49.61 -21.47
N HIS A 866 63.34 48.40 -21.75
CA HIS A 866 64.30 47.73 -20.88
C HIS A 866 65.53 48.60 -20.57
N TYR A 867 66.19 49.14 -21.61
CA TYR A 867 67.36 49.98 -21.41
C TYR A 867 67.03 51.37 -20.84
N ARG A 868 65.84 51.92 -21.08
CA ARG A 868 65.35 53.12 -20.38
C ARG A 868 65.20 52.86 -18.88
N TYR A 869 64.56 51.77 -18.48
CA TYR A 869 64.43 51.41 -17.06
C TYR A 869 65.80 51.14 -16.43
N ALA A 870 66.71 50.45 -17.12
CA ALA A 870 68.07 50.20 -16.65
C ALA A 870 68.91 51.50 -16.52
N THR A 871 68.66 52.51 -17.35
CA THR A 871 69.36 53.80 -17.24
C THR A 871 68.83 54.67 -16.10
N PHE A 872 67.54 54.58 -15.75
CA PHE A 872 66.98 55.28 -14.58
C PHE A 872 67.52 54.75 -13.24
N SER A 873 67.99 53.50 -13.16
CA SER A 873 68.47 52.92 -11.90
C SER A 873 69.93 53.23 -11.56
N HIS A 874 70.73 53.76 -12.51
CA HIS A 874 72.19 54.01 -12.40
C HIS A 874 73.06 52.81 -11.95
N THR A 875 72.44 51.65 -11.68
CA THR A 875 73.01 50.48 -11.03
C THR A 875 72.34 49.24 -11.61
N TRP A 876 73.13 48.25 -12.06
CA TRP A 876 72.62 47.04 -12.72
C TRP A 876 73.08 45.77 -11.99
N LYS A 877 72.12 44.98 -11.50
CA LYS A 877 72.34 43.66 -10.91
C LYS A 877 72.04 42.55 -11.92
N ILE A 878 73.00 41.64 -12.15
CA ILE A 878 72.80 40.43 -12.97
C ILE A 878 72.48 39.30 -12.00
N THR A 879 71.23 39.17 -11.58
CA THR A 879 70.80 38.01 -10.78
C THR A 879 70.03 37.01 -11.62
N SER A 880 70.65 35.85 -11.80
CA SER A 880 70.00 34.58 -12.08
C SER A 880 69.04 34.18 -10.94
N LEU A 881 67.89 33.59 -11.30
CA LEU A 881 66.93 32.85 -10.47
C LEU A 881 66.12 33.61 -9.39
N CYS A 882 64.82 33.75 -9.67
CA CYS A 882 63.79 33.33 -8.71
C CYS A 882 62.62 32.68 -9.45
N SER A 883 62.65 31.35 -9.48
CA SER A 883 61.49 30.51 -9.67
C SER A 883 60.59 30.60 -8.43
N LYS A 884 59.30 30.90 -8.62
CA LYS A 884 58.20 30.18 -7.97
C LYS A 884 56.84 30.62 -8.52
N LYS A 885 56.14 29.60 -9.03
CA LYS A 885 54.71 29.55 -9.32
C LYS A 885 53.88 30.09 -8.13
N SER A 886 52.87 30.92 -8.42
CA SER A 886 51.50 30.70 -7.94
C SER A 886 50.52 31.44 -8.86
N TYR A 887 49.79 30.67 -9.66
CA TYR A 887 48.59 31.08 -10.38
C TYR A 887 47.52 31.55 -9.39
N GLY A 888 46.73 32.56 -9.78
CA GLY A 888 45.48 32.87 -9.09
C GLY A 888 44.90 34.26 -9.34
N SER A 889 44.17 34.40 -10.46
CA SER A 889 43.15 35.40 -10.79
C SER A 889 43.57 36.77 -11.35
N TRP A 890 43.01 37.03 -12.54
CA TRP A 890 43.14 38.21 -13.38
C TRP A 890 42.36 39.41 -12.83
N CYS A 891 42.91 40.62 -12.97
CA CYS A 891 42.41 41.58 -13.95
C CYS A 891 43.29 42.85 -14.00
N THR A 892 43.91 42.97 -15.15
CA THR A 892 44.30 44.17 -15.90
C THR A 892 43.97 45.56 -15.34
N THR A 893 45.05 46.35 -15.35
CA THR A 893 45.19 47.77 -15.76
C THR A 893 45.24 48.88 -14.70
N SER A 894 46.38 49.57 -14.82
CA SER A 894 46.69 50.96 -14.48
C SER A 894 47.43 51.22 -13.16
N ARG A 895 48.71 51.56 -13.35
CA ARG A 895 49.55 52.51 -12.62
C ARG A 895 49.27 52.75 -11.13
N SER A 896 50.38 52.60 -10.40
CA SER A 896 50.87 53.43 -9.30
C SER A 896 50.55 53.00 -7.85
N ILE A 897 51.66 52.61 -7.18
CA ILE A 897 52.02 52.86 -5.78
C ILE A 897 51.16 52.16 -4.71
N PRO A 898 51.73 51.25 -3.90
CA PRO A 898 51.11 50.80 -2.66
C PRO A 898 51.50 51.74 -1.51
N LEU A 899 50.50 52.27 -0.80
CA LEU A 899 50.64 52.69 0.60
C LEU A 899 49.59 51.96 1.43
N MET A 900 50.05 51.49 2.59
CA MET A 900 49.44 50.50 3.48
C MET A 900 48.09 50.90 4.12
N THR A 901 47.20 49.89 4.14
CA THR A 901 46.34 49.37 5.25
C THR A 901 45.28 50.26 5.94
N SER A 902 44.03 49.76 6.09
CA SER A 902 43.62 48.97 7.28
C SER A 902 42.10 48.74 7.44
N SER A 903 41.79 47.49 7.86
CA SER A 903 40.69 47.04 8.73
C SER A 903 39.22 47.02 8.28
N LYS A 904 38.58 45.85 8.42
CA LYS A 904 37.54 45.60 9.43
C LYS A 904 37.41 44.11 9.75
N CYS A 905 37.49 43.80 11.04
CA CYS A 905 37.15 42.52 11.64
C CYS A 905 35.62 42.30 11.67
N SER A 906 35.21 41.04 11.61
CA SER A 906 34.01 40.55 12.31
C SER A 906 34.36 39.28 13.07
N ALA A 907 34.02 39.26 14.35
CA ALA A 907 34.38 38.27 15.35
C ALA A 907 33.53 37.00 15.29
N ARG A 908 34.11 35.87 15.74
CA ARG A 908 33.41 34.82 16.50
C ARG A 908 34.32 34.26 17.59
N LEU A 909 33.80 34.27 18.81
CA LEU A 909 34.36 33.76 20.06
C LEU A 909 34.22 32.23 20.16
N CYS A 910 35.24 31.57 20.75
CA CYS A 910 35.16 30.77 22.00
C CYS A 910 36.30 29.73 22.09
N GLY A 911 37.03 29.70 23.21
CA GLY A 911 37.86 28.54 23.64
C GLY A 911 39.32 28.77 24.06
N THR A 912 39.56 29.59 25.12
CA THR A 912 40.52 29.46 26.26
C THR A 912 41.80 28.57 26.20
N PRO A 913 42.84 28.79 27.06
CA PRO A 913 43.65 30.00 27.30
C PRO A 913 45.18 29.75 27.52
N GLY A 914 45.96 30.83 27.53
CA GLY A 914 47.24 30.96 28.25
C GLY A 914 48.48 31.09 27.36
N SER A 915 49.40 32.05 27.50
CA SER A 915 49.56 33.18 28.43
C SER A 915 50.82 33.95 28.01
N ILE A 916 50.73 35.30 27.98
CA ILE A 916 51.78 36.29 28.32
C ILE A 916 53.02 36.36 27.39
N GLY A 917 53.47 37.51 26.88
CA GLY A 917 53.04 38.90 27.08
C GLY A 917 53.96 39.91 26.37
N HIS A 918 53.40 41.12 26.19
CA HIS A 918 54.02 42.46 26.09
C HIS A 918 55.07 42.75 24.99
N GLY A 919 55.01 43.87 24.26
CA GLY A 919 54.08 45.00 24.29
C GLY A 919 54.60 46.21 23.49
N ALA A 920 53.63 47.04 23.04
CA ALA A 920 53.66 48.51 22.92
C ALA A 920 54.54 49.20 21.85
N ILE A 921 54.22 50.34 21.20
CA ILE A 921 53.13 51.38 21.25
C ILE A 921 53.38 52.28 19.98
N HIS A 922 52.39 52.59 19.10
CA HIS A 922 51.58 53.86 19.00
C HIS A 922 52.37 55.09 18.42
N VAL A 923 51.96 55.98 17.48
CA VAL A 923 50.75 56.85 17.26
C VAL A 923 50.88 57.61 15.89
N VAL A 924 49.90 57.57 14.96
CA VAL A 924 48.86 58.57 14.52
C VAL A 924 49.28 59.88 13.80
N SER A 925 48.66 60.17 12.63
CA SER A 925 47.75 61.34 12.31
C SER A 925 47.84 61.77 10.81
N THR A 926 46.80 61.55 9.97
CA THR A 926 45.76 62.51 9.44
C THR A 926 46.25 63.58 8.45
N LYS A 927 45.56 64.06 7.39
CA LYS A 927 44.28 63.85 6.66
C LYS A 927 44.23 64.98 5.58
N VAL A 928 43.32 64.90 4.57
CA VAL A 928 42.58 66.02 3.90
C VAL A 928 42.70 66.19 2.35
N ILE A 929 41.52 66.01 1.71
CA ILE A 929 40.89 66.64 0.52
C ILE A 929 41.03 66.06 -0.91
N MET A 930 39.83 65.78 -1.45
CA MET A 930 39.40 65.43 -2.80
C MET A 930 39.57 66.57 -3.83
N SER A 931 39.70 66.19 -5.11
CA SER A 931 38.66 66.37 -6.16
C SER A 931 39.20 66.85 -7.51
N CYS A 932 38.46 66.41 -8.53
CA CYS A 932 38.38 66.90 -9.91
C CYS A 932 39.35 66.33 -10.97
N SER A 933 38.76 65.38 -11.71
CA SER A 933 39.07 64.92 -13.07
C SER A 933 39.18 66.03 -14.12
N ARG A 934 40.04 65.83 -15.14
CA ARG A 934 39.72 65.73 -16.60
C ARG A 934 40.88 66.20 -17.49
N ARG A 935 41.15 65.40 -18.54
CA ARG A 935 42.04 65.63 -19.72
C ARG A 935 43.53 65.53 -19.35
N LEU A 936 44.36 64.65 -19.89
CA LEU A 936 44.49 64.05 -21.23
C LEU A 936 44.99 62.60 -21.12
#